data_AF-A0A395IEA6-F1
#
_entry.id   AF-A0A395IEA6-F1
#
_cell.length_a   1.000
_cell.length_b   1.000
_cell.length_c   1.000
_cell.angle_alpha   90.00
_cell.angle_beta   90.00
_cell.angle_gamma   90.00
#
_symmetry.space_group_name_H-M   'P 1'
#
loop_
_entity.id
_entity.type
_entity.pdbx_description
1 polymer ?
#
loop_
_entity_poly.entity_id
_entity_poly.type
_entity_poly.pdbx_seq_one_letter_code
_entity_poly.pdbx_strand_id
1 'polypeptide(L)'
;MAAWRRLTPSDIEGLMRVADEVHPGLPESSEIFIERVQLYPEGCLALEENGQICGYAISHPIRQGQAPALNSLLGTIASDADQYYIHDVAILPRLRGRNLAAEGIGRLLAVASRYPATCLVSVYGTESFWGRFDFVSRPVDGGLREKLRAYGDDSVYLSRENDLIEAKKEDFYRYTTKRWLANDKQEAGKRYRRFSIEELVSIAVGASGKNIDGCARITKYQEGQYNKTFLLTLNDGSEVVAKLPNPNAGPEVLTIASEVATMDFVRNIIGLPVLRVLSWSCNPVNPVGSEYIIMEKARGTALGDVWYRLPSPSKHKIIQQVVALETKLVSTSFPAHGCIYYPQDLPSKHSKYLIPLDGDSPRRFRVGPVVDPVFWLDGRAGMELSRGPWLHMTDYATHIGNNEKIWATQKAQPRMDYYRSNIDCESPSEYLDLLEKYLLLVPHITRNQPEFADLLQPTLWHSDLHLNNVYVDLDTETITDIIDWQNITTAPLILQARFPRMVQHTSPPSLGWDMPEKPDDYETLSEDDKTRADKAYKSALCHKYYEVLTAKKNPRLYAAIRHNTTWKSPHVLPIKSVAGAWSSREVFGLRASLMDVVEHWSELQSAHDCPISFAEEEKKLHSEEMENREYIEQLMERFQDAGILPMDGIVDPEHFETLQQTSRRQKELFLSLAENFEERGWMEKIWPYQDRPDEA
;
A
#
# COMPACT_ATOMS: atom_id res chain seq x y z
N MET A 1 -19.83 -7.57 25.31
CA MET A 1 -18.36 -7.40 25.35
C MET A 1 -18.08 -5.95 25.67
N ALA A 2 -17.08 -5.65 26.49
CA ALA A 2 -16.69 -4.27 26.77
C ALA A 2 -16.11 -3.62 25.51
N ALA A 3 -16.57 -2.44 25.14
CA ALA A 3 -16.11 -1.72 23.95
C ALA A 3 -15.99 -0.21 24.23
N TRP A 4 -14.96 0.41 23.65
CA TRP A 4 -14.79 1.86 23.69
C TRP A 4 -15.68 2.55 22.66
N ARG A 5 -16.34 3.61 23.08
CA ARG A 5 -17.10 4.54 22.23
C ARG A 5 -16.86 5.98 22.66
N ARG A 6 -17.38 6.94 21.91
CA ARG A 6 -17.34 8.36 22.30
C ARG A 6 -18.12 8.58 23.61
N LEU A 7 -17.54 9.36 24.51
CA LEU A 7 -18.19 9.80 25.75
C LEU A 7 -19.14 10.97 25.45
N THR A 8 -20.32 10.95 26.06
CA THR A 8 -21.33 11.99 25.91
C THR A 8 -21.70 12.59 27.28
N PRO A 9 -22.30 13.79 27.35
CA PRO A 9 -22.72 14.38 28.62
C PRO A 9 -23.71 13.51 29.43
N SER A 10 -24.48 12.63 28.77
CA SER A 10 -25.36 11.68 29.46
C SER A 10 -24.63 10.54 30.18
N ASP A 11 -23.34 10.31 29.87
CA ASP A 11 -22.56 9.24 30.48
C ASP A 11 -21.87 9.64 31.79
N ILE A 12 -21.93 10.93 32.16
CA ILE A 12 -21.15 11.51 33.26
C ILE A 12 -21.47 10.86 34.60
N GLU A 13 -22.73 10.52 34.88
CA GLU A 13 -23.09 9.80 36.11
C GLU A 13 -22.43 8.40 36.17
N GLY A 14 -22.32 7.72 35.02
CA GLY A 14 -21.59 6.45 34.91
C GLY A 14 -20.09 6.64 35.10
N LEU A 15 -19.52 7.69 34.51
CA LEU A 15 -18.12 8.06 34.66
C LEU A 15 -17.76 8.35 36.11
N MET A 16 -18.55 9.19 36.80
CA MET A 16 -18.31 9.57 38.20
C MET A 16 -18.22 8.35 39.11
N ARG A 17 -19.09 7.35 38.92
CA ARG A 17 -19.02 6.09 39.67
C ARG A 17 -17.71 5.34 39.46
N VAL A 18 -17.17 5.35 38.24
CA VAL A 18 -15.86 4.75 37.96
C VAL A 18 -14.74 5.58 38.56
N ALA A 19 -14.80 6.91 38.44
CA ALA A 19 -13.80 7.83 38.99
C ALA A 19 -13.70 7.71 40.52
N ASP A 20 -14.83 7.68 41.22
CA ASP A 20 -14.90 7.53 42.69
C ASP A 20 -14.31 6.19 43.16
N GLU A 21 -14.46 5.12 42.38
CA GLU A 21 -13.91 3.80 42.69
C GLU A 21 -12.40 3.71 42.38
N VAL A 22 -11.96 4.27 41.26
CA VAL A 22 -10.58 4.11 40.75
C VAL A 22 -9.62 5.17 41.31
N HIS A 23 -10.12 6.39 41.56
CA HIS A 23 -9.35 7.56 41.97
C HIS A 23 -9.88 8.22 43.26
N PRO A 24 -10.08 7.47 44.36
CA PRO A 24 -10.66 8.04 45.59
C PRO A 24 -9.84 9.16 46.24
N GLY A 25 -8.55 9.28 45.89
CA GLY A 25 -7.63 10.31 46.39
C GLY A 25 -7.48 11.53 45.48
N LEU A 26 -8.12 11.57 44.30
CA LEU A 26 -8.01 12.64 43.30
C LEU A 26 -9.40 13.06 42.79
N PRO A 27 -10.27 13.61 43.65
CA PRO A 27 -11.64 13.92 43.27
C PRO A 27 -11.70 15.10 42.29
N GLU A 28 -12.44 14.90 41.19
CA GLU A 28 -12.84 15.97 40.26
C GLU A 28 -14.38 16.04 40.19
N SER A 29 -14.91 17.25 40.01
CA SER A 29 -16.35 17.46 39.99
C SER A 29 -16.98 17.06 38.64
N SER A 30 -18.28 16.78 38.63
CA SER A 30 -18.98 16.40 37.40
C SER A 30 -18.96 17.49 36.33
N GLU A 31 -18.94 18.76 36.75
CA GLU A 31 -18.87 19.94 35.87
C GLU A 31 -17.61 19.95 35.02
N ILE A 32 -16.50 19.48 35.60
CA ILE A 32 -15.19 19.41 34.95
C ILE A 32 -15.21 18.40 33.79
N PHE A 33 -15.79 17.21 34.02
CA PHE A 33 -15.92 16.20 32.97
C PHE A 33 -16.90 16.64 31.88
N ILE A 34 -18.01 17.29 32.26
CA ILE A 34 -18.97 17.87 31.31
C ILE A 34 -18.28 18.90 30.40
N GLU A 35 -17.51 19.82 30.98
CA GLU A 35 -16.80 20.85 30.22
C GLU A 35 -15.83 20.22 29.20
N ARG A 36 -15.03 19.22 29.60
CA ARG A 36 -14.06 18.58 28.71
C ARG A 36 -14.74 17.83 27.56
N VAL A 37 -15.85 17.14 27.83
CA VAL A 37 -16.67 16.50 26.80
C VAL A 37 -17.25 17.53 25.84
N GLN A 38 -17.65 18.71 26.31
CA GLN A 38 -18.17 19.77 25.43
C GLN A 38 -17.07 20.45 24.61
N LEU A 39 -15.93 20.75 25.22
CA LEU A 39 -14.82 21.45 24.58
C LEU A 39 -14.06 20.58 23.58
N TYR A 40 -13.84 19.30 23.90
CA TYR A 40 -13.03 18.41 23.09
C TYR A 40 -13.58 16.96 23.04
N PRO A 41 -14.76 16.77 22.41
CA PRO A 41 -15.47 15.49 22.44
C PRO A 41 -14.79 14.36 21.64
N GLU A 42 -13.79 14.65 20.81
CA GLU A 42 -13.01 13.62 20.10
C GLU A 42 -11.91 12.99 20.98
N GLY A 43 -11.48 13.66 22.06
CA GLY A 43 -10.53 13.14 23.03
C GLY A 43 -11.18 12.45 24.24
N CYS A 44 -12.50 12.26 24.24
CA CYS A 44 -13.24 11.73 25.38
C CYS A 44 -13.93 10.39 25.02
N LEU A 45 -13.58 9.32 25.74
CA LEU A 45 -14.03 7.96 25.47
C LEU A 45 -14.71 7.34 26.70
N ALA A 46 -15.72 6.51 26.44
CA ALA A 46 -16.43 5.70 27.43
C ALA A 46 -16.22 4.22 27.10
N LEU A 47 -15.84 3.42 28.09
CA LEU A 47 -15.82 1.97 27.99
C LEU A 47 -17.14 1.44 28.55
N GLU A 48 -17.93 0.77 27.71
CA GLU A 48 -19.25 0.27 28.08
C GLU A 48 -19.30 -1.26 28.02
N GLU A 49 -19.86 -1.89 29.04
CA GLU A 49 -20.21 -3.31 29.05
C GLU A 49 -21.66 -3.48 29.53
N ASN A 50 -22.52 -4.06 28.68
CA ASN A 50 -23.94 -4.32 28.96
C ASN A 50 -24.74 -3.07 29.39
N GLY A 51 -24.54 -1.93 28.72
CA GLY A 51 -25.25 -0.68 29.04
C GLY A 51 -24.72 0.05 30.27
N GLN A 52 -23.62 -0.40 30.86
CA GLN A 52 -22.99 0.26 32.01
C GLN A 52 -21.59 0.74 31.67
N ILE A 53 -21.30 1.99 32.06
CA ILE A 53 -19.94 2.54 31.99
C ILE A 53 -19.06 1.81 33.00
N CYS A 54 -17.96 1.26 32.50
CA CYS A 54 -17.02 0.45 33.27
C CYS A 54 -15.56 0.92 33.11
N GLY A 55 -15.36 1.99 32.35
CA GLY A 55 -14.11 2.73 32.19
C GLY A 55 -14.36 4.02 31.40
N TYR A 56 -13.39 4.92 31.41
CA TYR A 56 -13.43 6.15 30.63
C TYR A 56 -12.00 6.64 30.33
N ALA A 57 -11.91 7.54 29.36
CA ALA A 57 -10.69 8.29 29.10
C ALA A 57 -11.04 9.73 28.74
N ILE A 58 -10.31 10.69 29.31
CA ILE A 58 -10.46 12.12 29.08
C ILE A 58 -9.13 12.67 28.63
N SER A 59 -9.14 13.42 27.54
CA SER A 59 -7.96 14.07 27.02
C SER A 59 -8.34 15.29 26.19
N HIS A 60 -7.42 16.23 26.10
CA HIS A 60 -7.62 17.49 25.41
C HIS A 60 -6.28 18.14 25.09
N PRO A 61 -6.22 19.04 24.11
CA PRO A 61 -4.99 19.77 23.82
C PRO A 61 -4.69 20.86 24.85
N ILE A 62 -3.40 21.16 25.03
CA ILE A 62 -2.86 22.19 25.91
C ILE A 62 -1.64 22.86 25.26
N ARG A 63 -1.17 23.97 25.84
CA ARG A 63 0.18 24.48 25.55
C ARG A 63 1.22 23.70 26.34
N GLN A 64 2.44 23.60 25.81
CA GLN A 64 3.55 22.94 26.45
C GLN A 64 3.75 23.41 27.91
N GLY A 65 3.79 22.44 28.83
CA GLY A 65 3.98 22.70 30.26
C GLY A 65 2.78 23.30 30.99
N GLN A 66 1.64 23.49 30.33
CA GLN A 66 0.43 24.11 30.90
C GLN A 66 -0.65 23.08 31.26
N ALA A 67 -0.27 21.95 31.86
CA ALA A 67 -1.25 21.00 32.38
C ALA A 67 -2.21 21.68 33.39
N PRO A 68 -3.51 21.36 33.35
CA PRO A 68 -4.49 21.93 34.26
C PRO A 68 -4.23 21.48 35.71
N ALA A 69 -4.58 22.32 36.67
CA ALA A 69 -4.59 21.91 38.07
C ALA A 69 -5.74 20.93 38.31
N LEU A 70 -5.58 20.05 39.31
CA LEU A 70 -6.62 19.10 39.69
C LEU A 70 -7.92 19.85 40.01
N ASN A 71 -9.04 19.36 39.45
CA ASN A 71 -10.37 19.92 39.69
C ASN A 71 -10.50 21.41 39.28
N SER A 72 -9.94 21.79 38.13
CA SER A 72 -10.05 23.13 37.56
C SER A 72 -10.60 23.12 36.12
N LEU A 73 -11.49 24.07 35.83
CA LEU A 73 -12.08 24.28 34.50
C LEU A 73 -11.05 24.84 33.52
N LEU A 74 -11.14 24.41 32.26
CA LEU A 74 -10.30 24.90 31.16
C LEU A 74 -10.78 26.25 30.61
N GLY A 75 -12.10 26.48 30.63
CA GLY A 75 -12.79 27.62 30.00
C GLY A 75 -12.85 27.50 28.48
N THR A 76 -11.69 27.48 27.82
CA THR A 76 -11.57 27.34 26.36
C THR A 76 -10.31 26.57 25.99
N ILE A 77 -10.34 25.81 24.90
CA ILE A 77 -9.14 25.25 24.30
C ILE A 77 -8.34 26.36 23.61
N ALA A 78 -7.06 26.48 23.93
CA ALA A 78 -6.16 27.43 23.29
C ALA A 78 -6.01 27.12 21.79
N SER A 79 -6.17 28.13 20.94
CA SER A 79 -6.04 27.97 19.47
C SER A 79 -4.61 27.65 19.02
N ASP A 80 -3.63 27.96 19.86
CA ASP A 80 -2.20 27.73 19.69
C ASP A 80 -1.69 26.55 20.54
N ALA A 81 -2.57 25.62 20.92
CA ALA A 81 -2.16 24.41 21.63
C ALA A 81 -1.22 23.53 20.79
N ASP A 82 -0.07 23.18 21.35
CA ASP A 82 1.03 22.46 20.71
C ASP A 82 1.33 21.11 21.38
N GLN A 83 0.57 20.72 22.40
CA GLN A 83 0.66 19.40 23.05
C GLN A 83 -0.71 18.77 23.25
N TYR A 84 -0.77 17.44 23.16
CA TYR A 84 -1.94 16.65 23.53
C TYR A 84 -1.82 16.17 24.97
N TYR A 85 -2.79 16.47 25.83
CA TYR A 85 -2.78 16.07 27.22
C TYR A 85 -3.76 14.93 27.49
N ILE A 86 -3.25 13.77 27.91
CA ILE A 86 -4.08 12.69 28.44
C ILE A 86 -4.36 13.04 29.90
N HIS A 87 -5.57 13.52 30.15
CA HIS A 87 -5.99 14.03 31.46
C HIS A 87 -6.27 12.90 32.44
N ASP A 88 -7.06 11.91 32.02
CA ASP A 88 -7.40 10.77 32.87
C ASP A 88 -7.76 9.51 32.06
N VAL A 89 -7.40 8.34 32.58
CA VAL A 89 -7.74 7.03 32.01
C VAL A 89 -8.03 6.05 33.15
N ALA A 90 -9.30 5.71 33.32
CA ALA A 90 -9.75 4.83 34.39
C ALA A 90 -10.51 3.62 33.84
N ILE A 91 -10.21 2.44 34.38
CA ILE A 91 -10.95 1.20 34.12
C ILE A 91 -11.17 0.49 35.44
N LEU A 92 -12.40 0.03 35.65
CA LEU A 92 -12.78 -0.71 36.84
C LEU A 92 -11.87 -1.95 37.04
N PRO A 93 -11.44 -2.25 38.27
CA PRO A 93 -10.48 -3.33 38.55
C PRO A 93 -10.87 -4.69 37.94
N ARG A 94 -12.17 -5.02 37.92
CA ARG A 94 -12.70 -6.29 37.39
C ARG A 94 -12.47 -6.52 35.88
N LEU A 95 -12.12 -5.47 35.13
CA LEU A 95 -11.88 -5.50 33.68
C LEU A 95 -10.40 -5.37 33.30
N ARG A 96 -9.50 -5.21 34.28
CA ARG A 96 -8.05 -5.13 34.02
C ARG A 96 -7.51 -6.47 33.51
N GLY A 97 -6.38 -6.43 32.80
CA GLY A 97 -5.76 -7.62 32.20
C GLY A 97 -6.38 -8.09 30.87
N ARG A 98 -7.38 -7.37 30.35
CA ARG A 98 -8.06 -7.68 29.07
C ARG A 98 -7.60 -6.83 27.88
N ASN A 99 -6.44 -6.17 28.00
CA ASN A 99 -5.88 -5.23 27.01
C ASN A 99 -6.74 -3.99 26.67
N LEU A 100 -7.82 -3.73 27.42
CA LEU A 100 -8.75 -2.62 27.18
C LEU A 100 -8.10 -1.23 27.36
N ALA A 101 -7.14 -1.10 28.28
CA ALA A 101 -6.39 0.15 28.46
C ALA A 101 -5.52 0.48 27.24
N ALA A 102 -4.86 -0.52 26.65
CA ALA A 102 -4.04 -0.32 25.46
C ALA A 102 -4.91 0.05 24.24
N GLU A 103 -6.11 -0.51 24.13
CA GLU A 103 -7.07 -0.12 23.09
C GLU A 103 -7.50 1.35 23.25
N GLY A 104 -7.88 1.76 24.46
CA GLY A 104 -8.29 3.14 24.76
C GLY A 104 -7.15 4.13 24.49
N ILE A 105 -5.95 3.84 24.98
CA ILE A 105 -4.76 4.67 24.75
C ILE A 105 -4.41 4.73 23.26
N GLY A 106 -4.52 3.63 22.53
CA GLY A 106 -4.31 3.64 21.07
C GLY A 106 -5.26 4.59 20.34
N ARG A 107 -6.54 4.66 20.75
CA ARG A 107 -7.50 5.63 20.21
C ARG A 107 -7.13 7.07 20.57
N LEU A 108 -6.69 7.32 21.80
CA LEU A 108 -6.21 8.66 22.21
C LEU A 108 -4.98 9.10 21.42
N LEU A 109 -3.99 8.21 21.24
CA LEU A 109 -2.77 8.50 20.50
C LEU A 109 -3.03 8.76 19.03
N ALA A 110 -4.06 8.14 18.44
CA ALA A 110 -4.50 8.45 17.09
C ALA A 110 -4.99 9.91 16.98
N VAL A 111 -5.69 10.43 18.00
CA VAL A 111 -6.07 11.85 18.08
C VAL A 111 -4.83 12.71 18.35
N ALA A 112 -3.97 12.26 19.26
CA ALA A 112 -2.77 12.95 19.69
C ALA A 112 -1.75 13.16 18.56
N SER A 113 -1.77 12.31 17.52
CA SER A 113 -0.92 12.41 16.32
C SER A 113 -0.99 13.78 15.61
N ARG A 114 -2.00 14.60 15.93
CA ARG A 114 -2.14 15.97 15.43
C ARG A 114 -1.25 16.98 16.16
N TYR A 115 -0.63 16.63 17.28
CA TYR A 115 0.19 17.53 18.09
C TYR A 115 1.64 17.06 18.07
N PRO A 116 2.64 17.96 18.08
CA PRO A 116 4.05 17.61 18.15
C PRO A 116 4.42 16.64 19.27
N ALA A 117 3.76 16.74 20.42
CA ALA A 117 4.00 15.86 21.56
C ALA A 117 2.71 15.53 22.31
N THR A 118 2.71 14.38 22.98
CA THR A 118 1.67 13.97 23.93
C THR A 118 2.26 13.96 25.34
N CYS A 119 1.52 14.45 26.32
CA CYS A 119 1.93 14.45 27.71
C CYS A 119 0.81 14.02 28.65
N LEU A 120 1.19 13.67 29.87
CA LEU A 120 0.28 13.28 30.95
C LEU A 120 0.95 13.42 32.32
N VAL A 121 0.13 13.40 33.37
CA VAL A 121 0.60 13.29 34.75
C VAL A 121 0.35 11.86 35.22
N SER A 122 1.44 11.09 35.39
CA SER A 122 1.40 9.73 35.88
C SER A 122 1.27 9.74 37.41
N VAL A 123 0.19 9.16 37.91
CA VAL A 123 -0.10 8.98 39.34
C VAL A 123 -0.01 7.50 39.74
N TYR A 124 0.05 7.20 41.04
CA TYR A 124 0.09 5.84 41.60
C TYR A 124 1.22 4.93 41.07
N GLY A 125 2.38 5.50 40.71
CA GLY A 125 3.53 4.72 40.23
C GLY A 125 3.31 4.03 38.87
N THR A 126 2.41 4.56 38.03
CA THR A 126 2.06 3.97 36.72
C THR A 126 3.06 4.28 35.59
N GLU A 127 4.24 4.82 35.89
CA GLU A 127 5.26 5.20 34.91
C GLU A 127 5.66 4.03 33.99
N SER A 128 5.92 2.86 34.56
CA SER A 128 6.28 1.65 33.80
C SER A 128 5.19 1.16 32.85
N PHE A 129 3.92 1.47 33.13
CA PHE A 129 2.81 1.17 32.25
C PHE A 129 2.82 2.12 31.04
N TRP A 130 2.99 3.42 31.27
CA TRP A 130 3.07 4.44 30.23
C TRP A 130 4.32 4.32 29.35
N GLY A 131 5.43 3.84 29.91
CA GLY A 131 6.66 3.56 29.15
C GLY A 131 6.49 2.53 28.03
N ARG A 132 5.44 1.69 28.08
CA ARG A 132 5.10 0.76 26.98
C ARG A 132 4.50 1.46 25.76
N PHE A 133 4.14 2.74 25.90
CA PHE A 133 3.62 3.61 24.86
C PHE A 133 4.58 4.78 24.59
N ASP A 134 5.87 4.57 24.85
CA ASP A 134 6.98 5.51 24.57
C ASP A 134 6.95 6.82 25.37
N PHE A 135 6.19 6.87 26.46
CA PHE A 135 6.22 8.00 27.39
C PHE A 135 7.47 7.94 28.27
N VAL A 136 8.18 9.06 28.34
CA VAL A 136 9.38 9.24 29.15
C VAL A 136 9.22 10.38 30.13
N SER A 137 9.87 10.27 31.30
CA SER A 137 9.90 11.34 32.30
C SER A 137 10.64 12.56 31.76
N ARG A 138 10.05 13.75 31.94
CA ARG A 138 10.64 15.03 31.53
C ARG A 138 10.85 15.96 32.73
N PRO A 139 11.92 16.78 32.73
CA PRO A 139 12.07 17.82 33.72
C PRO A 139 10.94 18.85 33.59
N VAL A 140 10.40 19.27 34.73
CA VAL A 140 9.32 20.26 34.83
C VAL A 140 9.83 21.54 35.47
N ASP A 141 9.28 22.68 35.05
CA ASP A 141 9.58 23.97 35.67
C ASP A 141 8.93 24.09 37.07
N GLY A 142 9.28 25.17 37.80
CA GLY A 142 8.78 25.38 39.16
C GLY A 142 7.26 25.54 39.26
N GLY A 143 6.61 26.13 38.25
CA GLY A 143 5.17 26.37 38.26
C GLY A 143 4.37 25.10 37.99
N LEU A 144 4.80 24.28 37.04
CA LEU A 144 4.23 22.97 36.78
C LEU A 144 4.48 22.03 37.95
N ARG A 145 5.66 22.08 38.57
CA ARG A 145 5.97 21.24 39.74
C ARG A 145 5.06 21.53 40.94
N GLU A 146 4.65 22.77 41.14
CA GLU A 146 3.69 23.13 42.18
C GLU A 146 2.30 22.54 41.89
N LYS A 147 1.85 22.56 40.62
CA LYS A 147 0.59 21.92 40.20
C LYS A 147 0.62 20.40 40.36
N LEU A 148 1.74 19.76 40.05
CA LEU A 148 1.89 18.31 40.16
C LEU A 148 1.73 17.80 41.60
N ARG A 149 2.15 18.58 42.61
CA ARG A 149 1.96 18.21 44.03
C ARG A 149 0.49 17.96 44.39
N ALA A 150 -0.45 18.62 43.72
CA ALA A 150 -1.88 18.37 43.92
C ALA A 150 -2.32 16.96 43.48
N TYR A 151 -1.55 16.31 42.60
CA TYR A 151 -1.78 14.94 42.13
C TYR A 151 -1.03 13.89 42.97
N GLY A 152 -0.30 14.31 44.01
CA GLY A 152 0.49 13.46 44.91
C GLY A 152 2.00 13.70 44.78
N ASP A 153 2.74 13.45 45.87
CA ASP A 153 4.19 13.70 45.96
C ASP A 153 5.02 12.82 45.00
N ASP A 154 4.48 11.65 44.62
CA ASP A 154 5.09 10.71 43.68
C ASP A 154 4.59 10.89 42.22
N SER A 155 3.87 11.97 41.93
CA SER A 155 3.38 12.25 40.57
C SER A 155 4.54 12.61 39.63
N VAL A 156 4.52 12.06 38.42
CA VAL A 156 5.57 12.26 37.42
C VAL A 156 4.95 12.78 36.14
N TYR A 157 5.49 13.88 35.61
CA TYR A 157 5.13 14.36 34.28
C TYR A 157 5.84 13.53 33.22
N LEU A 158 5.05 12.89 32.37
CA LEU A 158 5.56 12.09 31.27
C LEU A 158 5.22 12.75 29.94
N SER A 159 6.11 12.66 28.97
CA SER A 159 5.83 13.06 27.60
C SER A 159 6.39 12.05 26.61
N ARG A 160 5.76 12.01 25.44
CA ARG A 160 6.27 11.37 24.23
C ARG A 160 6.26 12.41 23.12
N GLU A 161 7.27 12.38 22.26
CA GLU A 161 7.16 13.06 20.98
C GLU A 161 6.17 12.26 20.12
N ASN A 162 5.37 12.96 19.32
CA ASN A 162 4.62 12.34 18.25
C ASN A 162 5.40 12.61 16.95
N ASP A 163 5.28 11.74 15.94
CA ASP A 163 6.10 11.76 14.72
C ASP A 163 5.77 12.93 13.76
N LEU A 164 5.52 14.13 14.28
CA LEU A 164 5.41 15.37 13.52
C LEU A 164 6.74 16.12 13.60
N ILE A 165 7.60 15.85 12.63
CA ILE A 165 8.84 16.60 12.43
C ILE A 165 8.51 17.85 11.62
N GLU A 166 8.95 19.02 12.08
CA GLU A 166 8.86 20.25 11.28
C GLU A 166 9.60 20.04 9.94
N ALA A 167 8.82 19.98 8.86
CA ALA A 167 9.36 19.72 7.53
C ALA A 167 10.00 20.98 6.96
N LYS A 168 11.22 20.84 6.43
CA LYS A 168 11.82 21.90 5.62
C LYS A 168 11.07 21.96 4.29
N LYS A 169 11.01 23.13 3.66
CA LYS A 169 10.34 23.31 2.35
C LYS A 169 10.79 22.28 1.30
N GLU A 170 12.07 21.93 1.31
CA GLU A 170 12.66 20.95 0.40
C GLU A 170 12.15 19.50 0.63
N ASP A 171 11.73 19.17 1.85
CA ASP A 171 11.19 17.84 2.18
C ASP A 171 9.84 17.58 1.50
N PHE A 172 9.12 18.63 1.12
CA PHE A 172 7.90 18.52 0.29
C PHE A 172 8.21 18.06 -1.13
N TYR A 173 9.41 18.32 -1.65
CA TYR A 173 9.81 17.98 -3.02
C TYR A 173 10.53 16.64 -3.12
N ARG A 174 11.26 16.24 -2.07
CA ARG A 174 12.05 15.00 -2.03
C ARG A 174 11.19 13.80 -1.70
N TYR A 175 11.70 12.61 -2.02
CA TYR A 175 11.20 11.37 -1.44
C TYR A 175 11.84 11.18 -0.07
N THR A 176 11.03 11.02 0.99
CA THR A 176 11.53 10.98 2.37
C THR A 176 11.13 9.71 3.14
N THR A 177 10.34 8.82 2.54
CA THR A 177 9.73 7.69 3.26
C THR A 177 10.64 6.47 3.37
N LYS A 178 11.40 6.15 2.33
CA LYS A 178 12.33 5.01 2.30
C LYS A 178 13.66 5.40 1.64
N ARG A 179 14.65 4.54 1.80
CA ARG A 179 15.97 4.60 1.16
C ARG A 179 16.27 3.26 0.51
N TRP A 180 17.18 3.22 -0.46
CA TRP A 180 17.53 1.98 -1.16
C TRP A 180 18.99 1.62 -0.87
N LEU A 181 19.24 0.35 -0.53
CA LEU A 181 20.62 -0.13 -0.33
C LEU A 181 21.46 -0.09 -1.61
N ALA A 182 20.81 -0.05 -2.78
CA ALA A 182 21.41 0.15 -4.09
C ALA A 182 20.70 1.29 -4.83
N ASN A 183 21.44 2.08 -5.61
CA ASN A 183 20.95 3.15 -6.49
C ASN A 183 20.14 4.24 -5.76
N ASP A 184 20.38 4.45 -4.46
CA ASP A 184 19.60 5.34 -3.59
C ASP A 184 19.36 6.74 -4.17
N LYS A 185 20.43 7.38 -4.68
CA LYS A 185 20.34 8.73 -5.26
C LYS A 185 19.52 8.75 -6.54
N GLN A 186 19.61 7.71 -7.37
CA GLN A 186 18.87 7.60 -8.62
C GLN A 186 17.38 7.37 -8.32
N GLU A 187 17.06 6.45 -7.41
CA GLU A 187 15.69 6.18 -6.99
C GLU A 187 15.04 7.40 -6.31
N ALA A 188 15.78 8.13 -5.47
CA ALA A 188 15.32 9.40 -4.92
C ALA A 188 15.11 10.47 -6.02
N GLY A 189 16.01 10.54 -7.00
CA GLY A 189 15.94 11.48 -8.14
C GLY A 189 14.72 11.25 -9.03
N LYS A 190 14.38 9.98 -9.33
CA LYS A 190 13.17 9.58 -10.06
C LYS A 190 11.87 10.03 -9.38
N ARG A 191 11.93 10.32 -8.08
CA ARG A 191 10.80 10.73 -7.23
C ARG A 191 10.90 12.17 -6.72
N TYR A 192 11.86 12.95 -7.22
CA TYR A 192 11.96 14.36 -6.92
C TYR A 192 10.98 15.16 -7.79
N ARG A 193 10.20 16.04 -7.17
CA ARG A 193 9.27 16.91 -7.91
C ARG A 193 9.10 18.24 -7.21
N ARG A 194 9.44 19.31 -7.93
CA ARG A 194 9.24 20.68 -7.46
C ARG A 194 7.88 21.20 -7.91
N PHE A 195 7.19 21.90 -7.02
CA PHE A 195 5.89 22.52 -7.27
C PHE A 195 5.68 23.74 -6.34
N SER A 196 4.66 24.55 -6.64
CA SER A 196 4.24 25.66 -5.80
C SER A 196 3.31 25.16 -4.70
N ILE A 197 3.78 25.22 -3.45
CA ILE A 197 2.99 24.81 -2.27
C ILE A 197 1.86 25.81 -2.05
N GLU A 198 2.16 27.09 -2.26
CA GLU A 198 1.26 28.22 -2.07
C GLU A 198 0.05 28.13 -3.01
N GLU A 199 0.29 27.84 -4.30
CA GLU A 199 -0.78 27.65 -5.29
C GLU A 199 -1.58 26.37 -5.04
N LEU A 200 -0.92 25.28 -4.61
CA LEU A 200 -1.60 24.03 -4.24
C LEU A 200 -2.59 24.26 -3.08
N VAL A 201 -2.17 25.03 -2.07
CA VAL A 201 -3.04 25.44 -0.95
C VAL A 201 -4.20 26.29 -1.46
N SER A 202 -3.94 27.28 -2.31
CA SER A 202 -4.99 28.14 -2.85
C SER A 202 -6.08 27.34 -3.57
N ILE A 203 -5.68 26.38 -4.41
CA ILE A 203 -6.59 25.49 -5.12
C ILE A 203 -7.37 24.59 -4.16
N ALA A 204 -6.70 24.03 -3.14
CA ALA A 204 -7.35 23.17 -2.16
C ALA A 204 -8.41 23.93 -1.33
N VAL A 205 -8.10 25.16 -0.92
CA VAL A 205 -9.04 26.06 -0.24
C VAL A 205 -10.23 26.36 -1.15
N GLY A 206 -9.99 26.73 -2.41
CA GLY A 206 -11.07 26.99 -3.37
C GLY A 206 -11.95 25.77 -3.65
N ALA A 207 -11.36 24.58 -3.73
CA ALA A 207 -12.06 23.33 -3.99
C ALA A 207 -12.92 22.85 -2.82
N SER A 208 -12.63 23.30 -1.59
CA SER A 208 -13.41 22.93 -0.39
C SER A 208 -14.84 23.50 -0.38
N GLY A 209 -15.16 24.45 -1.27
CA GLY A 209 -16.49 25.02 -1.47
C GLY A 209 -17.00 25.92 -0.34
N LYS A 210 -16.15 26.20 0.66
CA LYS A 210 -16.46 27.08 1.80
C LYS A 210 -15.63 28.37 1.69
N ASN A 211 -16.16 29.49 2.19
CA ASN A 211 -15.40 30.74 2.36
C ASN A 211 -14.38 30.55 3.49
N ILE A 212 -13.31 29.81 3.21
CA ILE A 212 -12.21 29.54 4.14
C ILE A 212 -11.05 30.46 3.76
N ASP A 213 -10.49 31.15 4.74
CA ASP A 213 -9.49 32.17 4.52
C ASP A 213 -8.04 31.63 4.48
N GLY A 214 -7.86 30.30 4.44
CA GLY A 214 -6.53 29.69 4.35
C GLY A 214 -6.40 28.26 4.86
N CYS A 215 -5.15 27.80 4.93
CA CYS A 215 -4.75 26.48 5.41
C CYS A 215 -3.93 26.64 6.69
N ALA A 216 -4.35 25.98 7.77
CA ALA A 216 -3.69 26.03 9.06
C ALA A 216 -2.44 25.16 9.07
N ARG A 217 -2.48 24.00 8.40
CA ARG A 217 -1.37 23.03 8.42
C ARG A 217 -1.34 22.16 7.17
N ILE A 218 -0.13 21.85 6.72
CA ILE A 218 0.13 20.86 5.67
C ILE A 218 0.98 19.74 6.27
N THR A 219 0.50 18.51 6.16
CA THR A 219 1.22 17.31 6.59
C THR A 219 1.49 16.45 5.38
N LYS A 220 2.75 16.06 5.17
CA LYS A 220 3.13 15.10 4.13
C LYS A 220 2.91 13.69 4.66
N TYR A 221 2.11 12.88 3.99
CA TYR A 221 1.97 11.46 4.33
C TYR A 221 3.22 10.67 3.94
N GLN A 222 3.37 9.47 4.51
CA GLN A 222 4.31 8.49 3.98
C GLN A 222 4.00 8.27 2.50
N GLU A 223 4.99 8.53 1.66
CA GLU A 223 4.89 8.49 0.21
C GLU A 223 4.90 7.05 -0.28
N GLY A 224 3.96 6.75 -1.19
CA GLY A 224 4.05 5.56 -2.02
C GLY A 224 5.18 5.67 -3.05
N GLN A 225 5.36 4.63 -3.87
CA GLN A 225 6.45 4.60 -4.85
C GLN A 225 6.27 5.61 -6.01
N TYR A 226 5.04 6.05 -6.27
CA TYR A 226 4.68 6.83 -7.46
C TYR A 226 4.10 8.20 -7.17
N ASN A 227 3.73 8.55 -5.93
CA ASN A 227 3.03 9.81 -5.66
C ASN A 227 3.48 10.44 -4.35
N LYS A 228 3.37 11.76 -4.29
CA LYS A 228 3.39 12.54 -3.05
C LYS A 228 1.96 12.83 -2.63
N THR A 229 1.67 12.61 -1.36
CA THR A 229 0.33 12.86 -0.82
C THR A 229 0.45 13.76 0.40
N PHE A 230 -0.36 14.81 0.43
CA PHE A 230 -0.40 15.81 1.49
C PHE A 230 -1.80 15.87 2.07
N LEU A 231 -1.89 15.91 3.40
CA LEU A 231 -3.07 16.28 4.14
C LEU A 231 -3.02 17.79 4.41
N LEU A 232 -4.03 18.51 3.92
CA LEU A 232 -4.20 19.92 4.18
C LEU A 232 -5.32 20.09 5.21
N THR A 233 -4.98 20.61 6.39
CA THR A 233 -5.94 21.02 7.41
C THR A 233 -6.25 22.50 7.23
N LEU A 234 -7.48 22.79 6.85
CA LEU A 234 -7.98 24.14 6.59
C LEU A 234 -8.26 24.89 7.90
N ASN A 235 -8.38 26.22 7.84
CA ASN A 235 -8.58 27.05 9.03
C ASN A 235 -9.90 26.77 9.78
N ASP A 236 -10.89 26.15 9.13
CA ASP A 236 -12.14 25.71 9.76
C ASP A 236 -12.04 24.30 10.39
N GLY A 237 -10.85 23.70 10.36
CA GLY A 237 -10.57 22.34 10.83
C GLY A 237 -10.94 21.24 9.83
N SER A 238 -11.51 21.57 8.66
CA SER A 238 -11.77 20.57 7.63
C SER A 238 -10.47 20.09 6.97
N GLU A 239 -10.50 18.87 6.45
CA GLU A 239 -9.31 18.20 5.92
C GLU A 239 -9.54 17.76 4.47
N VAL A 240 -8.58 18.06 3.61
CA VAL A 240 -8.55 17.61 2.21
C VAL A 240 -7.19 16.99 1.89
N VAL A 241 -7.17 16.10 0.91
CA VAL A 241 -5.94 15.41 0.48
C VAL A 241 -5.54 15.95 -0.89
N ALA A 242 -4.28 16.34 -1.02
CA ALA A 242 -3.65 16.65 -2.29
C ALA A 242 -2.68 15.53 -2.69
N LYS A 243 -2.85 14.97 -3.88
CA LYS A 243 -1.99 13.94 -4.47
C LYS A 243 -1.33 14.48 -5.73
N LEU A 244 0.00 14.35 -5.82
CA LEU A 244 0.80 14.74 -6.98
C LEU A 244 1.59 13.51 -7.45
N PRO A 245 1.57 13.15 -8.74
CA PRO A 245 2.37 12.05 -9.24
C PRO A 245 3.85 12.41 -9.23
N ASN A 246 4.74 11.45 -9.03
CA ASN A 246 6.17 11.60 -9.23
C ASN A 246 6.52 11.41 -10.72
N PRO A 247 7.70 11.85 -11.20
CA PRO A 247 8.13 11.64 -12.59
C PRO A 247 8.14 10.17 -13.04
N ASN A 248 8.29 9.22 -12.12
CA ASN A 248 8.24 7.77 -12.40
C ASN A 248 6.82 7.16 -12.38
N ALA A 249 5.77 7.95 -12.13
CA ALA A 249 4.40 7.47 -11.96
C ALA A 249 3.75 6.92 -13.25
N GLY A 250 4.28 7.33 -14.40
CA GLY A 250 3.71 7.02 -15.70
C GLY A 250 3.80 8.21 -16.65
N PRO A 251 3.11 8.15 -17.80
CA PRO A 251 3.04 9.26 -18.74
C PRO A 251 2.42 10.51 -18.11
N GLU A 252 3.08 11.64 -18.31
CA GLU A 252 2.55 12.96 -17.98
C GLU A 252 1.17 13.16 -18.64
N VAL A 253 0.26 13.85 -17.96
CA VAL A 253 -1.15 14.04 -18.32
C VAL A 253 -2.00 12.80 -18.19
N LEU A 254 -1.63 11.71 -18.85
CA LEU A 254 -2.48 10.52 -18.95
C LEU A 254 -2.68 9.83 -17.59
N THR A 255 -1.65 9.81 -16.73
CA THR A 255 -1.72 9.16 -15.43
C THR A 255 -2.84 9.74 -14.55
N ILE A 256 -2.90 11.06 -14.42
CA ILE A 256 -3.93 11.75 -13.62
C ILE A 256 -5.28 11.77 -14.32
N ALA A 257 -5.30 11.94 -15.65
CA ALA A 257 -6.54 11.87 -16.42
C ALA A 257 -7.23 10.50 -16.28
N SER A 258 -6.44 9.42 -16.30
CA SER A 258 -6.95 8.06 -16.13
C SER A 258 -7.45 7.80 -14.71
N GLU A 259 -6.66 8.20 -13.70
CA GLU A 259 -7.00 7.97 -12.30
C GLU A 259 -8.31 8.67 -11.92
N VAL A 260 -8.46 9.96 -12.26
CA VAL A 260 -9.66 10.74 -11.93
C VAL A 260 -10.91 10.17 -12.62
N ALA A 261 -10.80 9.83 -13.91
CA ALA A 261 -11.92 9.25 -14.64
C ALA A 261 -12.31 7.87 -14.11
N THR A 262 -11.33 7.06 -13.70
CA THR A 262 -11.58 5.74 -13.08
C THR A 262 -12.25 5.89 -11.73
N MET A 263 -11.77 6.78 -10.85
CA MET A 263 -12.39 7.03 -9.55
C MET A 263 -13.85 7.46 -9.68
N ASP A 264 -14.14 8.36 -10.63
CA ASP A 264 -15.51 8.82 -10.88
C ASP A 264 -16.40 7.70 -11.41
N PHE A 265 -15.91 6.93 -12.40
CA PHE A 265 -16.63 5.79 -12.95
C PHE A 265 -16.97 4.76 -11.87
N VAL A 266 -15.97 4.39 -11.06
CA VAL A 266 -16.14 3.41 -9.99
C VAL A 266 -17.09 3.91 -8.90
N ARG A 267 -16.98 5.18 -8.49
CA ARG A 267 -17.84 5.75 -7.46
C ARG A 267 -19.28 5.91 -7.94
N ASN A 268 -19.49 6.52 -9.10
CA ASN A 268 -20.81 6.99 -9.54
C ASN A 268 -21.54 6.03 -10.47
N ILE A 269 -20.82 5.14 -11.18
CA ILE A 269 -21.43 4.14 -12.07
C ILE A 269 -21.47 2.77 -11.39
N ILE A 270 -20.35 2.28 -10.85
CA ILE A 270 -20.30 0.96 -10.17
C ILE A 270 -20.88 1.03 -8.74
N GLY A 271 -20.80 2.19 -8.09
CA GLY A 271 -21.32 2.38 -6.73
C GLY A 271 -20.43 1.72 -5.67
N LEU A 272 -19.12 1.92 -5.78
CA LEU A 272 -18.13 1.50 -4.79
C LEU A 272 -17.71 2.66 -3.88
N PRO A 273 -17.27 2.38 -2.64
CA PRO A 273 -16.75 3.38 -1.72
C PRO A 273 -15.37 3.87 -2.18
N VAL A 274 -15.34 4.90 -3.02
CA VAL A 274 -14.10 5.53 -3.53
C VAL A 274 -14.15 7.01 -3.25
N LEU A 275 -13.05 7.64 -2.84
CA LEU A 275 -13.01 9.07 -2.49
C LEU A 275 -13.58 9.98 -3.58
N ARG A 276 -14.24 11.07 -3.19
CA ARG A 276 -14.67 12.10 -4.14
C ARG A 276 -13.49 13.00 -4.51
N VAL A 277 -13.25 13.13 -5.81
CA VAL A 277 -12.35 14.15 -6.36
C VAL A 277 -13.04 15.51 -6.30
N LEU A 278 -12.36 16.51 -5.75
CA LEU A 278 -12.84 17.89 -5.56
C LEU A 278 -12.31 18.83 -6.64
N SER A 279 -11.05 18.65 -7.04
CA SER A 279 -10.38 19.41 -8.10
C SER A 279 -9.20 18.61 -8.65
N TRP A 280 -8.83 18.80 -9.92
CA TRP A 280 -7.64 18.17 -10.51
C TRP A 280 -7.09 19.01 -11.65
N SER A 281 -5.81 18.81 -11.96
CA SER A 281 -5.21 19.27 -13.21
C SER A 281 -4.35 18.16 -13.79
N CYS A 282 -4.65 17.74 -15.01
CA CYS A 282 -3.83 16.80 -15.76
C CYS A 282 -2.66 17.50 -16.48
N ASN A 283 -2.71 18.83 -16.67
CA ASN A 283 -1.64 19.55 -17.35
C ASN A 283 -0.67 20.13 -16.32
N PRO A 284 0.64 19.83 -16.34
CA PRO A 284 1.59 20.43 -15.41
C PRO A 284 1.83 21.92 -15.66
N VAL A 285 1.45 22.43 -16.84
CA VAL A 285 1.43 23.87 -17.16
C VAL A 285 0.21 24.52 -16.49
N ASN A 286 0.26 24.60 -15.16
CA ASN A 286 -0.71 25.27 -14.31
C ASN A 286 0.03 25.99 -13.16
N PRO A 287 -0.63 26.85 -12.35
CA PRO A 287 0.04 27.61 -11.30
C PRO A 287 0.82 26.77 -10.27
N VAL A 288 0.39 25.53 -10.01
CA VAL A 288 1.12 24.59 -9.14
C VAL A 288 2.45 24.15 -9.76
N GLY A 289 2.55 24.17 -11.10
CA GLY A 289 3.70 23.66 -11.85
C GLY A 289 3.78 22.13 -11.89
N SER A 290 2.68 21.45 -11.59
CA SER A 290 2.60 20.00 -11.56
C SER A 290 1.16 19.49 -11.71
N GLU A 291 0.97 18.28 -12.23
CA GLU A 291 -0.33 17.62 -12.16
C GLU A 291 -0.73 17.37 -10.71
N TYR A 292 -2.03 17.41 -10.42
CA TYR A 292 -2.52 17.17 -9.07
C TYR A 292 -3.96 16.64 -9.06
N ILE A 293 -4.32 16.01 -7.94
CA ILE A 293 -5.68 15.67 -7.54
C ILE A 293 -5.90 16.21 -6.12
N ILE A 294 -6.92 17.04 -5.93
CA ILE A 294 -7.48 17.41 -4.63
C ILE A 294 -8.72 16.55 -4.41
N MET A 295 -8.79 15.84 -3.30
CA MET A 295 -9.87 14.91 -2.97
C MET A 295 -10.20 14.90 -1.48
N GLU A 296 -11.31 14.26 -1.13
CA GLU A 296 -11.69 14.00 0.27
C GLU A 296 -10.64 13.14 0.99
N LYS A 297 -10.48 13.33 2.30
CA LYS A 297 -9.73 12.41 3.16
C LYS A 297 -10.51 11.12 3.35
N ALA A 298 -9.82 9.97 3.27
CA ALA A 298 -10.41 8.67 3.58
C ALA A 298 -10.93 8.61 5.03
N ARG A 299 -12.10 8.01 5.21
CA ARG A 299 -12.79 7.92 6.50
C ARG A 299 -12.44 6.60 7.18
N GLY A 300 -12.39 6.59 8.51
CA GLY A 300 -12.09 5.39 9.27
C GLY A 300 -10.59 5.13 9.40
N THR A 301 -10.23 3.87 9.63
CA THR A 301 -8.85 3.43 9.89
C THR A 301 -8.36 2.56 8.74
N ALA A 302 -7.10 2.74 8.32
CA ALA A 302 -6.48 1.86 7.34
C ALA A 302 -6.46 0.42 7.89
N LEU A 303 -6.88 -0.55 7.08
CA LEU A 303 -7.05 -1.92 7.55
C LEU A 303 -5.72 -2.53 8.00
N GLY A 304 -4.60 -2.13 7.41
CA GLY A 304 -3.25 -2.57 7.81
C GLY A 304 -2.91 -2.29 9.27
N ASP A 305 -3.37 -1.16 9.81
CA ASP A 305 -3.10 -0.76 11.20
C ASP A 305 -3.77 -1.69 12.21
N VAL A 306 -4.90 -2.31 11.82
CA VAL A 306 -5.76 -3.07 12.73
C VAL A 306 -5.82 -4.57 12.40
N TRP A 307 -5.45 -4.99 11.18
CA TRP A 307 -5.68 -6.33 10.66
C TRP A 307 -5.20 -7.45 11.57
N TYR A 308 -3.97 -7.35 12.08
CA TYR A 308 -3.40 -8.41 12.93
C TYR A 308 -4.00 -8.44 14.34
N ARG A 309 -4.69 -7.37 14.76
CA ARG A 309 -5.39 -7.26 16.04
C ARG A 309 -6.88 -7.65 15.94
N LEU A 310 -7.45 -7.62 14.75
CA LEU A 310 -8.85 -7.98 14.53
C LEU A 310 -9.11 -9.47 14.79
N PRO A 311 -10.22 -9.82 15.46
CA PRO A 311 -10.61 -11.21 15.63
C PRO A 311 -11.09 -11.81 14.29
N SER A 312 -10.99 -13.13 14.15
CA SER A 312 -11.32 -13.81 12.88
C SER A 312 -12.71 -13.48 12.33
N PRO A 313 -13.80 -13.42 13.13
CA PRO A 313 -15.13 -13.03 12.62
C PRO A 313 -15.15 -11.66 11.92
N SER A 314 -14.44 -10.66 12.45
CA SER A 314 -14.33 -9.33 11.85
C SER A 314 -13.56 -9.38 10.53
N LYS A 315 -12.45 -10.14 10.48
CA LYS A 315 -11.72 -10.38 9.22
C LYS A 315 -12.62 -11.00 8.15
N HIS A 316 -13.39 -12.02 8.50
CA HIS A 316 -14.31 -12.68 7.58
C HIS A 316 -15.37 -11.72 7.03
N LYS A 317 -15.94 -10.83 7.86
CA LYS A 317 -16.89 -9.79 7.40
C LYS A 317 -16.26 -8.80 6.43
N ILE A 318 -15.01 -8.42 6.65
CA ILE A 318 -14.27 -7.52 5.75
C ILE A 318 -13.95 -8.23 4.43
N ILE A 319 -13.50 -9.48 4.49
CA ILE A 319 -13.29 -10.32 3.30
C ILE A 319 -14.60 -10.46 2.49
N GLN A 320 -15.74 -10.63 3.15
CA GLN A 320 -17.05 -10.66 2.47
C GLN A 320 -17.34 -9.38 1.68
N GLN A 321 -17.04 -8.22 2.27
CA GLN A 321 -17.23 -6.93 1.59
C GLN A 321 -16.27 -6.76 0.41
N VAL A 322 -15.02 -7.21 0.54
CA VAL A 322 -14.06 -7.22 -0.57
C VAL A 322 -14.55 -8.09 -1.72
N VAL A 323 -14.98 -9.33 -1.46
CA VAL A 323 -15.53 -10.20 -2.52
C VAL A 323 -16.78 -9.58 -3.16
N ALA A 324 -17.65 -8.94 -2.38
CA ALA A 324 -18.82 -8.24 -2.92
C ALA A 324 -18.43 -7.05 -3.84
N LEU A 325 -17.38 -6.32 -3.48
CA LEU A 325 -16.84 -5.23 -4.28
C LEU A 325 -16.23 -5.74 -5.59
N GLU A 326 -15.40 -6.78 -5.52
CA GLU A 326 -14.82 -7.44 -6.69
C GLU A 326 -15.90 -8.03 -7.61
N THR A 327 -16.99 -8.54 -7.04
CA THR A 327 -18.15 -9.02 -7.82
C THR A 327 -18.76 -7.90 -8.65
N LYS A 328 -18.89 -6.69 -8.10
CA LYS A 328 -19.39 -5.52 -8.84
C LYS A 328 -18.44 -5.09 -9.96
N LEU A 329 -17.12 -5.07 -9.68
CA LEU A 329 -16.11 -4.78 -10.70
C LEU A 329 -16.18 -5.77 -11.86
N VAL A 330 -16.22 -7.07 -11.55
CA VAL A 330 -16.29 -8.16 -12.53
C VAL A 330 -17.62 -8.21 -13.27
N SER A 331 -18.69 -7.64 -12.73
CA SER A 331 -19.98 -7.57 -13.41
C SER A 331 -20.05 -6.50 -14.50
N THR A 332 -19.04 -5.63 -14.62
CA THR A 332 -18.99 -4.55 -15.60
C THR A 332 -18.05 -4.91 -16.75
N SER A 333 -18.58 -5.01 -17.97
CA SER A 333 -17.81 -5.27 -19.19
C SER A 333 -17.38 -3.98 -19.87
N PHE A 334 -16.21 -4.00 -20.50
CA PHE A 334 -15.67 -2.89 -21.26
C PHE A 334 -15.43 -3.28 -22.72
N PRO A 335 -15.52 -2.31 -23.65
CA PRO A 335 -15.42 -2.60 -25.08
C PRO A 335 -13.99 -2.93 -25.55
N ALA A 336 -12.97 -2.62 -24.75
CA ALA A 336 -11.57 -2.78 -25.11
C ALA A 336 -10.66 -2.88 -23.87
N HIS A 337 -9.44 -3.35 -24.07
CA HIS A 337 -8.33 -3.26 -23.14
C HIS A 337 -7.72 -1.86 -23.21
N GLY A 338 -7.74 -1.12 -22.11
CA GLY A 338 -7.09 0.18 -21.95
C GLY A 338 -7.49 0.89 -20.66
N CYS A 339 -7.10 2.15 -20.50
CA CYS A 339 -7.48 2.95 -19.34
C CYS A 339 -8.74 3.79 -19.63
N ILE A 340 -9.48 4.17 -18.58
CA ILE A 340 -10.70 4.99 -18.69
C ILE A 340 -10.32 6.47 -18.61
N TYR A 341 -10.91 7.30 -19.46
CA TYR A 341 -10.62 8.73 -19.54
C TYR A 341 -11.86 9.59 -19.73
N TYR A 342 -11.72 10.85 -19.32
CA TYR A 342 -12.49 11.95 -19.87
C TYR A 342 -11.92 12.39 -21.22
N PRO A 343 -12.70 12.40 -22.31
CA PRO A 343 -12.17 12.79 -23.62
C PRO A 343 -11.67 14.24 -23.67
N GLN A 344 -12.17 15.14 -22.82
CA GLN A 344 -11.71 16.53 -22.73
C GLN A 344 -10.35 16.69 -22.02
N ASP A 345 -9.95 15.73 -21.19
CA ASP A 345 -8.69 15.80 -20.42
C ASP A 345 -7.50 15.25 -21.24
N LEU A 346 -7.76 14.76 -22.45
CA LEU A 346 -6.78 14.13 -23.31
C LEU A 346 -6.25 15.08 -24.39
N PRO A 347 -4.93 15.08 -24.65
CA PRO A 347 -4.36 15.78 -25.79
C PRO A 347 -4.94 15.26 -27.12
N SER A 348 -5.08 16.14 -28.11
CA SER A 348 -5.69 15.84 -29.42
C SER A 348 -5.07 14.62 -30.14
N LYS A 349 -3.80 14.31 -29.88
CA LYS A 349 -3.12 13.11 -30.42
C LYS A 349 -3.74 11.79 -29.94
N HIS A 350 -4.27 11.75 -28.73
CA HIS A 350 -4.86 10.55 -28.14
C HIS A 350 -6.37 10.47 -28.33
N SER A 351 -7.04 11.60 -28.62
CA SER A 351 -8.49 11.65 -28.82
C SER A 351 -9.00 10.83 -30.01
N LYS A 352 -8.12 10.50 -30.98
CA LYS A 352 -8.48 9.73 -32.19
C LYS A 352 -8.77 8.25 -31.94
N TYR A 353 -8.22 7.68 -30.86
CA TYR A 353 -8.27 6.23 -30.60
C TYR A 353 -9.22 5.87 -29.45
N LEU A 354 -10.09 6.79 -29.07
CA LEU A 354 -10.98 6.63 -27.92
C LEU A 354 -12.23 5.83 -28.24
N ILE A 355 -12.49 4.79 -27.44
CA ILE A 355 -13.66 3.92 -27.61
C ILE A 355 -14.73 4.29 -26.56
N PRO A 356 -15.97 4.62 -26.96
CA PRO A 356 -17.10 4.82 -26.04
C PRO A 356 -17.40 3.59 -25.18
N LEU A 357 -17.65 3.78 -23.87
CA LEU A 357 -18.02 2.68 -22.97
C LEU A 357 -19.42 2.12 -23.27
N ASP A 358 -20.39 2.99 -23.55
CA ASP A 358 -21.77 2.61 -23.93
C ASP A 358 -22.14 3.21 -25.28
N GLY A 359 -22.82 2.43 -26.11
CA GLY A 359 -23.22 2.80 -27.47
C GLY A 359 -24.17 4.00 -27.58
N ASP A 360 -24.87 4.40 -26.50
CA ASP A 360 -25.94 5.42 -26.56
C ASP A 360 -26.06 6.38 -25.34
N SER A 361 -25.08 6.42 -24.41
CA SER A 361 -25.07 7.40 -23.29
C SER A 361 -23.88 8.37 -23.38
N PRO A 362 -24.02 9.66 -23.00
CA PRO A 362 -23.41 10.78 -23.69
C PRO A 362 -21.96 10.99 -23.27
N ARG A 363 -21.03 10.95 -24.24
CA ARG A 363 -19.71 11.64 -24.27
C ARG A 363 -18.75 11.55 -23.07
N ARG A 364 -19.10 10.95 -21.93
CA ARG A 364 -18.43 11.19 -20.65
C ARG A 364 -17.16 10.36 -20.49
N PHE A 365 -17.25 9.03 -20.62
CA PHE A 365 -16.10 8.14 -20.44
C PHE A 365 -15.68 7.50 -21.75
N ARG A 366 -14.37 7.30 -21.93
CA ARG A 366 -13.78 6.60 -23.06
C ARG A 366 -12.67 5.66 -22.62
N VAL A 367 -12.51 4.53 -23.30
CA VAL A 367 -11.31 3.70 -23.16
C VAL A 367 -10.23 4.23 -24.10
N GLY A 368 -9.03 4.43 -23.57
CA GLY A 368 -7.87 4.97 -24.28
C GLY A 368 -6.60 4.19 -23.96
N PRO A 369 -5.41 4.77 -24.21
CA PRO A 369 -4.15 4.07 -24.03
C PRO A 369 -3.88 3.69 -22.57
N VAL A 370 -3.09 2.64 -22.34
CA VAL A 370 -2.64 2.25 -20.99
C VAL A 370 -1.60 3.23 -20.43
N VAL A 371 -1.59 3.40 -19.11
CA VAL A 371 -0.67 4.34 -18.40
C VAL A 371 0.42 3.63 -17.60
N ASP A 372 0.46 2.30 -17.57
CA ASP A 372 1.47 1.57 -16.81
C ASP A 372 2.89 2.02 -17.20
N PRO A 373 3.73 2.46 -16.24
CA PRO A 373 5.08 2.96 -16.50
C PRO A 373 5.93 2.05 -17.39
N VAL A 374 5.73 0.74 -17.36
CA VAL A 374 6.50 -0.21 -18.20
C VAL A 374 6.41 0.10 -19.69
N PHE A 375 5.30 0.69 -20.16
CA PHE A 375 5.09 1.06 -21.57
C PHE A 375 5.62 2.45 -21.95
N TRP A 376 6.17 3.20 -20.99
CA TRP A 376 6.55 4.61 -21.16
C TRP A 376 7.97 4.92 -20.69
N LEU A 377 8.54 4.16 -19.76
CA LEU A 377 9.90 4.37 -19.25
C LEU A 377 10.99 3.92 -20.24
N ASP A 378 12.26 4.22 -19.89
CA ASP A 378 13.47 3.91 -20.68
C ASP A 378 13.42 4.42 -22.12
N GLY A 379 12.94 5.66 -22.26
CA GLY A 379 12.81 6.33 -23.56
C GLY A 379 11.61 5.89 -24.41
N ARG A 380 10.80 4.91 -23.96
CA ARG A 380 9.60 4.47 -24.68
C ARG A 380 8.59 5.61 -24.87
N ALA A 381 8.51 6.57 -23.96
CA ALA A 381 7.59 7.71 -24.06
C ALA A 381 7.79 8.55 -25.34
N GLY A 382 9.02 8.65 -25.85
CA GLY A 382 9.35 9.37 -27.07
C GLY A 382 9.14 8.58 -28.36
N MET A 383 8.68 7.33 -28.27
CA MET A 383 8.53 6.42 -29.41
C MET A 383 7.06 6.26 -29.82
N GLU A 384 6.85 6.08 -31.12
CA GLU A 384 5.54 5.76 -31.72
C GLU A 384 5.21 4.28 -31.52
N LEU A 385 4.83 3.93 -30.29
CA LEU A 385 4.45 2.58 -29.87
C LEU A 385 2.93 2.44 -29.73
N SER A 386 2.41 1.24 -29.98
CA SER A 386 0.99 0.93 -29.80
C SER A 386 0.68 0.80 -28.30
N ARG A 387 -0.21 1.63 -27.77
CA ARG A 387 -0.53 1.64 -26.32
C ARG A 387 -2.00 1.37 -26.04
N GLY A 388 -2.69 0.81 -27.03
CA GLY A 388 -4.12 0.58 -26.99
C GLY A 388 -4.94 1.84 -27.33
N PRO A 389 -6.27 1.74 -27.20
CA PRO A 389 -7.00 0.59 -26.67
C PRO A 389 -7.03 -0.61 -27.65
N TRP A 390 -7.08 -1.83 -27.14
CA TRP A 390 -7.09 -3.06 -27.95
C TRP A 390 -8.41 -3.83 -27.79
N LEU A 391 -9.00 -4.30 -28.89
CA LEU A 391 -10.28 -5.01 -28.85
C LEU A 391 -10.11 -6.48 -28.43
N HIS A 392 -9.05 -7.13 -28.91
CA HIS A 392 -8.80 -8.54 -28.65
C HIS A 392 -7.49 -8.77 -27.89
N MET A 393 -7.46 -9.85 -27.09
CA MET A 393 -6.25 -10.26 -26.37
C MET A 393 -5.07 -10.52 -27.33
N THR A 394 -5.34 -11.11 -28.49
CA THR A 394 -4.33 -11.36 -29.53
C THR A 394 -3.69 -10.05 -30.00
N ASP A 395 -4.49 -9.00 -30.26
CA ASP A 395 -3.97 -7.69 -30.67
C ASP A 395 -3.06 -7.11 -29.59
N TYR A 396 -3.50 -7.14 -28.33
CA TYR A 396 -2.69 -6.70 -27.20
C TYR A 396 -1.35 -7.46 -27.14
N ALA A 397 -1.40 -8.79 -27.15
CA ALA A 397 -0.22 -9.66 -27.07
C ALA A 397 0.76 -9.42 -28.23
N THR A 398 0.25 -9.26 -29.47
CA THR A 398 1.06 -8.94 -30.65
C THR A 398 1.68 -7.55 -30.54
N HIS A 399 0.90 -6.54 -30.12
CA HIS A 399 1.39 -5.16 -30.03
C HIS A 399 2.46 -4.97 -28.95
N ILE A 400 2.34 -5.61 -27.78
CA ILE A 400 3.39 -5.50 -26.75
C ILE A 400 4.70 -6.16 -27.21
N GLY A 401 4.65 -7.31 -27.88
CA GLY A 401 5.86 -7.94 -28.43
C GLY A 401 6.51 -7.11 -29.53
N ASN A 402 5.70 -6.53 -30.42
CA ASN A 402 6.20 -5.61 -31.45
C ASN A 402 6.79 -4.33 -30.86
N ASN A 403 6.17 -3.76 -29.81
CA ASN A 403 6.70 -2.58 -29.14
C ASN A 403 8.09 -2.85 -28.56
N GLU A 404 8.26 -3.98 -27.87
CA GLU A 404 9.54 -4.39 -27.32
C GLU A 404 10.57 -4.64 -28.41
N LYS A 405 10.17 -5.21 -29.56
CA LYS A 405 11.06 -5.39 -30.72
C LYS A 405 11.53 -4.06 -31.30
N ILE A 406 10.62 -3.09 -31.46
CA ILE A 406 10.94 -1.74 -31.94
C ILE A 406 11.88 -1.05 -30.96
N TRP A 407 11.60 -1.12 -29.66
CA TRP A 407 12.43 -0.54 -28.62
C TRP A 407 13.82 -1.17 -28.59
N ALA A 408 13.92 -2.51 -28.53
CA ALA A 408 15.18 -3.21 -28.45
C ALA A 408 16.08 -2.92 -29.65
N THR A 409 15.51 -2.86 -30.86
CA THR A 409 16.25 -2.52 -32.09
C THR A 409 16.87 -1.12 -32.04
N GLN A 410 16.22 -0.16 -31.37
CA GLN A 410 16.62 1.25 -31.39
C GLN A 410 17.40 1.69 -30.14
N LYS A 411 17.19 1.01 -29.01
CA LYS A 411 17.60 1.49 -27.68
C LYS A 411 18.36 0.48 -26.85
N ALA A 412 18.16 -0.83 -27.03
CA ALA A 412 18.85 -1.81 -26.20
C ALA A 412 20.35 -1.81 -26.50
N GLN A 413 21.15 -1.79 -25.43
CA GLN A 413 22.60 -1.91 -25.48
C GLN A 413 23.02 -3.23 -24.80
N PRO A 414 24.07 -3.93 -25.29
CA PRO A 414 24.62 -5.09 -24.60
C PRO A 414 24.97 -4.75 -23.15
N ARG A 415 24.55 -5.62 -22.24
CA ARG A 415 24.73 -5.42 -20.80
C ARG A 415 25.20 -6.69 -20.13
N MET A 416 25.83 -6.56 -18.98
CA MET A 416 26.24 -7.74 -18.22
C MET A 416 25.08 -8.33 -17.42
N ASP A 417 24.91 -9.65 -17.52
CA ASP A 417 24.08 -10.45 -16.62
C ASP A 417 24.94 -11.48 -15.89
N TYR A 418 25.32 -11.14 -14.65
CA TYR A 418 26.23 -11.95 -13.83
C TYR A 418 25.62 -13.25 -13.31
N TYR A 419 24.30 -13.42 -13.41
CA TYR A 419 23.67 -14.72 -13.16
C TYR A 419 23.98 -15.72 -14.28
N ARG A 420 24.29 -15.22 -15.49
CA ARG A 420 24.52 -16.03 -16.69
C ARG A 420 25.98 -16.11 -17.10
N SER A 421 26.71 -14.99 -17.12
CA SER A 421 28.13 -14.98 -17.50
C SER A 421 28.91 -13.88 -16.78
N ASN A 422 30.21 -14.12 -16.58
CA ASN A 422 31.13 -13.16 -15.98
C ASN A 422 31.86 -12.28 -17.00
N ILE A 423 31.83 -12.71 -18.27
CA ILE A 423 32.66 -12.18 -19.35
C ILE A 423 31.83 -11.78 -20.57
N ASP A 424 30.71 -12.46 -20.82
CA ASP A 424 29.87 -12.24 -21.98
C ASP A 424 28.66 -11.39 -21.60
N CYS A 425 28.43 -10.32 -22.35
CA CYS A 425 27.21 -9.53 -22.19
C CYS A 425 26.00 -10.30 -22.72
N GLU A 426 24.86 -10.16 -22.03
CA GLU A 426 23.55 -10.41 -22.61
C GLU A 426 23.37 -9.46 -23.79
N SER A 427 23.12 -10.02 -24.98
CA SER A 427 23.06 -9.27 -26.23
C SER A 427 21.60 -8.92 -26.57
N PRO A 428 21.33 -7.70 -27.09
CA PRO A 428 20.01 -7.36 -27.62
C PRO A 428 19.51 -8.34 -28.68
N SER A 429 20.42 -8.99 -29.42
CA SER A 429 20.05 -10.00 -30.42
C SER A 429 19.36 -11.23 -29.82
N GLU A 430 19.77 -11.65 -28.61
CA GLU A 430 19.14 -12.78 -27.91
C GLU A 430 17.73 -12.41 -27.47
N TYR A 431 17.54 -11.18 -26.99
CA TYR A 431 16.20 -10.69 -26.66
C TYR A 431 15.30 -10.56 -27.89
N LEU A 432 15.83 -10.07 -29.00
CA LEU A 432 15.09 -10.01 -30.27
C LEU A 432 14.65 -11.39 -30.75
N ASP A 433 15.50 -12.41 -30.61
CA ASP A 433 15.16 -13.81 -30.92
C ASP A 433 14.02 -14.35 -30.03
N LEU A 434 14.08 -14.08 -28.72
CA LEU A 434 12.98 -14.42 -27.80
C LEU A 434 11.67 -13.71 -28.15
N LEU A 435 11.73 -12.45 -28.58
CA LEU A 435 10.55 -11.71 -29.02
C LEU A 435 9.96 -12.28 -30.31
N GLU A 436 10.80 -12.78 -31.23
CA GLU A 436 10.33 -13.49 -32.43
C GLU A 436 9.65 -14.81 -32.07
N LYS A 437 10.26 -15.61 -31.19
CA LYS A 437 9.65 -16.83 -30.63
C LYS A 437 8.31 -16.53 -29.94
N TYR A 438 8.25 -15.48 -29.12
CA TYR A 438 7.01 -15.03 -28.49
C TYR A 438 5.93 -14.68 -29.52
N LEU A 439 6.26 -13.89 -30.54
CA LEU A 439 5.30 -13.48 -31.58
C LEU A 439 4.78 -14.67 -32.40
N LEU A 440 5.60 -15.70 -32.63
CA LEU A 440 5.16 -16.96 -33.25
C LEU A 440 4.15 -17.72 -32.38
N LEU A 441 4.27 -17.64 -31.06
CA LEU A 441 3.35 -18.28 -30.11
C LEU A 441 2.04 -17.53 -29.90
N VAL A 442 2.01 -16.20 -30.06
CA VAL A 442 0.82 -15.36 -29.78
C VAL A 442 -0.49 -15.93 -30.35
N PRO A 443 -0.59 -16.36 -31.63
CA PRO A 443 -1.83 -16.92 -32.18
C PRO A 443 -2.32 -18.20 -31.49
N HIS A 444 -1.42 -18.94 -30.86
CA HIS A 444 -1.71 -20.21 -30.18
C HIS A 444 -2.10 -19.99 -28.72
N ILE A 445 -1.32 -19.16 -28.00
CA ILE A 445 -1.56 -18.88 -26.58
C ILE A 445 -2.72 -17.90 -26.35
N THR A 446 -3.20 -17.21 -27.39
CA THR A 446 -4.38 -16.32 -27.30
C THR A 446 -5.63 -16.89 -27.95
N ARG A 447 -5.59 -18.14 -28.41
CA ARG A 447 -6.73 -18.77 -29.10
C ARG A 447 -7.97 -18.72 -28.22
N ASN A 448 -8.98 -18.03 -28.72
CA ASN A 448 -10.28 -17.97 -28.05
C ASN A 448 -10.95 -19.34 -28.11
N GLN A 449 -11.13 -19.97 -26.95
CA GLN A 449 -11.97 -21.14 -26.81
C GLN A 449 -13.36 -20.69 -26.34
N PRO A 450 -14.46 -21.15 -26.97
CA PRO A 450 -15.82 -20.73 -26.58
C PRO A 450 -16.13 -20.91 -25.10
N GLU A 451 -15.55 -21.93 -24.46
CA GLU A 451 -15.69 -22.19 -23.02
C GLU A 451 -15.10 -21.10 -22.11
N PHE A 452 -14.13 -20.32 -22.61
CA PHE A 452 -13.45 -19.25 -21.87
C PHE A 452 -13.73 -17.84 -22.43
N ALA A 453 -14.65 -17.70 -23.39
CA ALA A 453 -14.97 -16.43 -24.02
C ALA A 453 -15.41 -15.35 -23.01
N ASP A 454 -16.09 -15.76 -21.94
CA ASP A 454 -16.48 -14.86 -20.85
C ASP A 454 -15.28 -14.35 -20.04
N LEU A 455 -14.24 -15.17 -19.84
CA LEU A 455 -13.03 -14.80 -19.11
C LEU A 455 -12.14 -13.83 -19.91
N LEU A 456 -12.37 -13.74 -21.22
CA LEU A 456 -11.67 -12.83 -22.15
C LEU A 456 -12.28 -11.42 -22.20
N GLN A 457 -13.48 -11.21 -21.65
CA GLN A 457 -14.13 -9.90 -21.67
C GLN A 457 -13.31 -8.88 -20.87
N PRO A 458 -12.96 -7.71 -21.46
CA PRO A 458 -12.27 -6.64 -20.74
C PRO A 458 -13.08 -6.21 -19.52
N THR A 459 -12.41 -6.23 -18.38
CA THR A 459 -13.01 -6.01 -17.06
C THR A 459 -12.10 -5.06 -16.28
N LEU A 460 -12.67 -4.18 -15.46
CA LEU A 460 -11.90 -3.34 -14.55
C LEU A 460 -11.51 -4.16 -13.31
N TRP A 461 -10.26 -4.09 -12.87
CA TRP A 461 -9.80 -4.83 -11.69
C TRP A 461 -8.85 -4.00 -10.84
N HIS A 462 -9.04 -3.99 -9.52
CA HIS A 462 -8.12 -3.30 -8.61
C HIS A 462 -6.88 -4.16 -8.36
N SER A 463 -5.86 -4.00 -9.19
CA SER A 463 -4.68 -4.87 -9.17
C SER A 463 -3.92 -4.78 -7.83
N ASP A 464 -3.80 -3.61 -7.20
CA ASP A 464 -3.03 -3.42 -5.96
C ASP A 464 -3.88 -3.33 -4.69
N LEU A 465 -4.84 -4.25 -4.52
CA LEU A 465 -5.68 -4.28 -3.33
C LEU A 465 -4.96 -4.92 -2.13
N HIS A 466 -4.25 -4.10 -1.36
CA HIS A 466 -3.59 -4.49 -0.10
C HIS A 466 -4.17 -3.76 1.12
N LEU A 467 -3.74 -4.17 2.32
CA LEU A 467 -4.34 -3.73 3.59
C LEU A 467 -4.33 -2.21 3.81
N ASN A 468 -3.39 -1.45 3.25
CA ASN A 468 -3.33 0.01 3.45
C ASN A 468 -4.19 0.78 2.44
N ASN A 469 -4.73 0.11 1.41
CA ASN A 469 -5.62 0.70 0.43
C ASN A 469 -7.11 0.52 0.78
N VAL A 470 -7.40 -0.16 1.89
CA VAL A 470 -8.76 -0.42 2.39
C VAL A 470 -8.95 0.28 3.73
N TYR A 471 -9.95 1.16 3.82
CA TYR A 471 -10.33 1.84 5.06
C TYR A 471 -11.60 1.23 5.63
N VAL A 472 -11.65 1.10 6.96
CA VAL A 472 -12.78 0.53 7.68
C VAL A 472 -13.22 1.39 8.86
N ASP A 473 -14.52 1.42 9.09
CA ASP A 473 -15.10 1.90 10.34
C ASP A 473 -15.12 0.74 11.34
N LEU A 474 -14.44 0.90 12.49
CA LEU A 474 -14.26 -0.18 13.47
C LEU A 474 -15.52 -0.47 14.29
N ASP A 475 -16.44 0.48 14.41
CA ASP A 475 -17.66 0.32 15.18
C ASP A 475 -18.70 -0.48 14.38
N THR A 476 -18.76 -0.23 13.07
CA THR A 476 -19.68 -0.89 12.14
C THR A 476 -19.06 -2.08 11.40
N GLU A 477 -17.73 -2.21 11.43
CA GLU A 477 -16.93 -3.17 10.65
C GLU A 477 -17.19 -3.08 9.14
N THR A 478 -17.45 -1.87 8.64
CA THR A 478 -17.76 -1.62 7.22
C THR A 478 -16.58 -0.98 6.48
N ILE A 479 -16.38 -1.36 5.22
CA ILE A 479 -15.43 -0.69 4.34
C ILE A 479 -15.99 0.69 3.99
N THR A 480 -15.28 1.73 4.41
CA THR A 480 -15.67 3.13 4.24
C THR A 480 -15.17 3.70 2.93
N ASP A 481 -13.92 3.40 2.56
CA ASP A 481 -13.24 3.94 1.38
C ASP A 481 -12.16 2.97 0.87
N ILE A 482 -11.99 2.90 -0.46
CA ILE A 482 -10.89 2.25 -1.17
C ILE A 482 -10.12 3.31 -1.93
N ILE A 483 -8.81 3.32 -1.74
CA ILE A 483 -7.89 4.29 -2.34
C ILE A 483 -6.96 3.63 -3.35
N ASP A 484 -6.19 4.48 -4.03
CA ASP A 484 -5.16 4.13 -5.01
C ASP A 484 -5.67 3.44 -6.30
N TRP A 485 -6.44 4.22 -7.06
CA TRP A 485 -6.95 3.82 -8.38
C TRP A 485 -6.01 4.22 -9.54
N GLN A 486 -4.73 4.47 -9.24
CA GLN A 486 -3.71 4.74 -10.26
C GLN A 486 -3.38 3.45 -11.04
N ASN A 487 -3.04 3.57 -12.32
CA ASN A 487 -2.66 2.46 -13.20
C ASN A 487 -3.71 1.34 -13.35
N ILE A 488 -4.95 1.60 -12.94
CA ILE A 488 -6.05 0.67 -13.17
C ILE A 488 -6.38 0.66 -14.66
N THR A 489 -6.41 -0.56 -15.22
CA THR A 489 -6.72 -0.80 -16.62
C THR A 489 -7.95 -1.69 -16.73
N THR A 490 -8.64 -1.56 -17.84
CA THR A 490 -9.59 -2.56 -18.31
C THR A 490 -8.78 -3.57 -19.14
N ALA A 491 -8.87 -4.86 -18.84
CA ALA A 491 -8.18 -5.90 -19.59
C ALA A 491 -8.95 -7.23 -19.47
N PRO A 492 -8.75 -8.20 -20.37
CA PRO A 492 -9.27 -9.54 -20.21
C PRO A 492 -9.07 -10.06 -18.78
N LEU A 493 -10.13 -10.61 -18.17
CA LEU A 493 -10.11 -10.97 -16.75
C LEU A 493 -8.97 -11.93 -16.40
N ILE A 494 -8.66 -12.90 -17.27
CA ILE A 494 -7.54 -13.84 -17.05
C ILE A 494 -6.16 -13.17 -16.96
N LEU A 495 -5.96 -11.99 -17.59
CA LEU A 495 -4.71 -11.25 -17.45
C LEU A 495 -4.56 -10.63 -16.05
N GLN A 496 -5.66 -10.38 -15.35
CA GLN A 496 -5.68 -9.62 -14.10
C GLN A 496 -6.01 -10.46 -12.87
N ALA A 497 -6.76 -11.55 -13.05
CA ALA A 497 -7.28 -12.37 -11.96
C ALA A 497 -6.17 -12.94 -11.08
N ARG A 498 -6.23 -12.58 -9.79
CA ARG A 498 -5.31 -13.03 -8.73
C ARG A 498 -5.98 -12.88 -7.37
N PHE A 499 -5.43 -13.55 -6.36
CA PHE A 499 -5.78 -13.29 -4.98
C PHE A 499 -5.33 -11.87 -4.57
N PRO A 500 -6.15 -11.09 -3.87
CA PRO A 500 -5.73 -9.81 -3.31
C PRO A 500 -4.57 -10.02 -2.33
N ARG A 501 -3.56 -9.13 -2.40
CA ARG A 501 -2.42 -9.14 -1.48
C ARG A 501 -2.86 -9.11 -0.02
N MET A 502 -4.00 -8.50 0.27
CA MET A 502 -4.64 -8.45 1.57
C MET A 502 -4.86 -9.83 2.25
N VAL A 503 -5.15 -10.87 1.46
CA VAL A 503 -5.49 -12.22 1.95
C VAL A 503 -4.51 -13.29 1.48
N GLN A 504 -3.47 -12.89 0.74
CA GLN A 504 -2.47 -13.81 0.23
C GLN A 504 -1.60 -14.32 1.39
N HIS A 505 -1.50 -15.65 1.50
CA HIS A 505 -0.56 -16.28 2.42
C HIS A 505 0.79 -16.45 1.73
N THR A 506 1.88 -16.43 2.50
CA THR A 506 3.25 -16.56 1.96
C THR A 506 3.47 -17.90 1.26
N SER A 507 2.91 -18.97 1.83
CA SER A 507 2.95 -20.33 1.26
C SER A 507 1.51 -20.78 1.02
N PRO A 508 0.83 -20.26 -0.02
CA PRO A 508 -0.60 -20.42 -0.17
C PRO A 508 -1.00 -21.91 -0.24
N PRO A 509 -2.10 -22.32 0.41
CA PRO A 509 -2.64 -23.67 0.27
C PRO A 509 -2.94 -24.03 -1.19
N SER A 510 -3.03 -25.34 -1.48
CA SER A 510 -3.51 -25.81 -2.78
C SER A 510 -4.89 -25.23 -3.11
N LEU A 511 -5.05 -24.84 -4.37
CA LEU A 511 -6.33 -24.38 -4.89
C LEU A 511 -7.32 -25.56 -4.91
N GLY A 512 -8.55 -25.35 -4.41
CA GLY A 512 -9.56 -26.41 -4.32
C GLY A 512 -10.20 -26.51 -2.93
N TRP A 513 -10.44 -27.72 -2.44
CA TRP A 513 -11.20 -27.95 -1.20
C TRP A 513 -10.33 -28.43 -0.02
N ASP A 514 -9.01 -28.42 -0.19
CA ASP A 514 -8.07 -28.78 0.87
C ASP A 514 -7.99 -27.66 1.90
N MET A 515 -8.28 -28.00 3.15
CA MET A 515 -8.22 -27.04 4.26
C MET A 515 -6.81 -27.01 4.83
N PRO A 516 -6.28 -25.82 5.20
CA PRO A 516 -5.00 -25.75 5.86
C PRO A 516 -5.08 -26.47 7.22
N GLU A 517 -3.99 -27.13 7.58
CA GLU A 517 -3.78 -27.80 8.86
C GLU A 517 -2.57 -27.19 9.58
N LYS A 518 -2.46 -27.43 10.88
CA LYS A 518 -1.25 -27.05 11.62
C LYS A 518 -0.14 -28.08 11.35
N PRO A 519 1.14 -27.72 11.56
CA PRO A 519 2.25 -28.68 11.44
C PRO A 519 2.05 -29.89 12.37
N ASP A 520 2.43 -31.08 11.91
CA ASP A 520 2.30 -32.33 12.68
C ASP A 520 3.08 -32.30 14.00
N ASP A 521 4.17 -31.55 14.04
CA ASP A 521 5.06 -31.38 15.18
C ASP A 521 4.67 -30.22 16.11
N TYR A 522 3.50 -29.59 15.91
CA TYR A 522 3.07 -28.38 16.63
C TYR A 522 3.18 -28.50 18.16
N GLU A 523 2.82 -29.65 18.73
CA GLU A 523 2.88 -29.86 20.19
C GLU A 523 4.31 -29.85 20.74
N THR A 524 5.29 -30.16 19.90
CA THR A 524 6.72 -30.23 20.24
C THR A 524 7.48 -28.93 19.99
N LEU A 525 6.85 -27.95 19.33
CA LEU A 525 7.45 -26.65 19.04
C LEU A 525 7.67 -25.81 20.32
N SER A 526 8.63 -24.88 20.25
CA SER A 526 8.79 -23.83 21.25
C SER A 526 7.55 -22.91 21.28
N GLU A 527 7.32 -22.17 22.37
CA GLU A 527 6.16 -21.26 22.47
C GLU A 527 6.21 -20.13 21.43
N ASP A 528 7.41 -19.65 21.08
CA ASP A 528 7.60 -18.65 20.02
C ASP A 528 7.26 -19.24 18.64
N ASP A 529 7.66 -20.49 18.39
CA ASP A 529 7.36 -21.19 17.14
C ASP A 529 5.89 -21.59 17.05
N LYS A 530 5.24 -21.99 18.15
CA LYS A 530 3.78 -22.19 18.21
C LYS A 530 3.03 -20.91 17.87
N THR A 531 3.48 -19.77 18.41
CA THR A 531 2.90 -18.46 18.11
C THR A 531 3.04 -18.12 16.62
N ARG A 532 4.19 -18.42 16.01
CA ARG A 532 4.44 -18.23 14.58
C ARG A 532 3.56 -19.14 13.73
N ALA A 533 3.49 -20.43 14.08
CA ALA A 533 2.65 -21.42 13.42
C ALA A 533 1.16 -21.04 13.49
N ASP A 534 0.68 -20.53 14.63
CA ASP A 534 -0.70 -20.06 14.78
C ASP A 534 -1.01 -18.83 13.92
N LYS A 535 -0.06 -17.90 13.77
CA LYS A 535 -0.20 -16.74 12.88
C LYS A 535 -0.26 -17.19 11.42
N ALA A 536 0.64 -18.09 11.01
CA ALA A 536 0.66 -18.65 9.65
C ALA A 536 -0.63 -19.40 9.35
N TYR A 537 -1.08 -20.26 10.26
CA TYR A 537 -2.34 -21.00 10.14
C TYR A 537 -3.55 -20.07 9.99
N LYS A 538 -3.66 -19.00 10.81
CA LYS A 538 -4.73 -18.00 10.68
C LYS A 538 -4.69 -17.24 9.36
N SER A 539 -3.49 -16.97 8.83
CA SER A 539 -3.31 -16.35 7.51
C SER A 539 -3.78 -17.29 6.39
N ALA A 540 -3.37 -18.56 6.43
CA ALA A 540 -3.82 -19.58 5.49
C ALA A 540 -5.35 -19.78 5.52
N LEU A 541 -5.98 -19.73 6.70
CA LEU A 541 -7.44 -19.75 6.82
C LEU A 541 -8.11 -18.53 6.17
N CYS A 542 -7.54 -17.33 6.30
CA CYS A 542 -8.07 -16.14 5.62
C CYS A 542 -7.99 -16.28 4.10
N HIS A 543 -6.86 -16.80 3.58
CA HIS A 543 -6.68 -17.10 2.16
C HIS A 543 -7.76 -18.08 1.67
N LYS A 544 -7.95 -19.19 2.40
CA LYS A 544 -8.93 -20.22 2.03
C LYS A 544 -10.37 -19.71 2.13
N TYR A 545 -10.66 -18.90 3.14
CA TYR A 545 -11.97 -18.29 3.28
C TYR A 545 -12.30 -17.38 2.11
N TYR A 546 -11.34 -16.56 1.66
CA TYR A 546 -11.50 -15.76 0.45
C TYR A 546 -11.75 -16.66 -0.78
N GLU A 547 -10.94 -17.71 -0.98
CA GLU A 547 -11.12 -18.64 -2.10
C GLU A 547 -12.54 -19.21 -2.16
N VAL A 548 -13.00 -19.80 -1.05
CA VAL A 548 -14.31 -20.45 -0.96
C VAL A 548 -15.44 -19.44 -1.19
N LEU A 549 -15.30 -18.23 -0.64
CA LEU A 549 -16.31 -17.19 -0.81
C LEU A 549 -16.34 -16.67 -2.25
N THR A 550 -15.18 -16.47 -2.87
CA THR A 550 -15.04 -16.06 -4.27
C THR A 550 -15.62 -17.13 -5.20
N ALA A 551 -15.33 -18.42 -4.98
CA ALA A 551 -15.94 -19.52 -5.71
C ALA A 551 -17.48 -19.50 -5.65
N LYS A 552 -18.04 -19.14 -4.49
CA LYS A 552 -19.49 -19.09 -4.26
C LYS A 552 -20.16 -17.83 -4.79
N LYS A 553 -19.52 -16.66 -4.66
CA LYS A 553 -20.14 -15.34 -4.90
C LYS A 553 -19.68 -14.67 -6.18
N ASN A 554 -18.48 -14.99 -6.65
CA ASN A 554 -17.88 -14.48 -7.87
C ASN A 554 -17.27 -15.65 -8.69
N PRO A 555 -18.13 -16.57 -9.20
CA PRO A 555 -17.65 -17.77 -9.89
C PRO A 555 -16.84 -17.44 -11.16
N ARG A 556 -17.10 -16.28 -11.79
CA ARG A 556 -16.36 -15.79 -12.97
C ARG A 556 -14.89 -15.48 -12.62
N LEU A 557 -14.65 -14.77 -11.52
CA LEU A 557 -13.29 -14.54 -11.02
C LEU A 557 -12.61 -15.85 -10.62
N TYR A 558 -13.31 -16.72 -9.90
CA TYR A 558 -12.74 -18.00 -9.48
C TYR A 558 -12.34 -18.87 -10.68
N ALA A 559 -13.17 -18.90 -11.73
CA ALA A 559 -12.87 -19.59 -12.97
C ALA A 559 -11.61 -19.02 -13.65
N ALA A 560 -11.43 -17.70 -13.68
CA ALA A 560 -10.22 -17.07 -14.20
C ALA A 560 -8.96 -17.41 -13.38
N ILE A 561 -9.05 -17.39 -12.04
CA ILE A 561 -7.93 -17.79 -11.16
C ILE A 561 -7.55 -19.25 -11.40
N ARG A 562 -8.55 -20.16 -11.46
CA ARG A 562 -8.32 -21.58 -11.73
C ARG A 562 -7.75 -21.82 -13.13
N HIS A 563 -8.23 -21.10 -14.13
CA HIS A 563 -7.73 -21.23 -15.51
C HIS A 563 -6.24 -20.90 -15.58
N ASN A 564 -5.82 -19.86 -14.86
CA ASN A 564 -4.42 -19.43 -14.80
C ASN A 564 -3.46 -20.45 -14.15
N THR A 565 -3.97 -21.48 -13.48
CA THR A 565 -3.15 -22.60 -12.96
C THR A 565 -3.12 -23.81 -13.91
N THR A 566 -3.60 -23.67 -15.15
CA THR A 566 -3.66 -24.75 -16.14
C THR A 566 -2.86 -24.41 -17.40
N TRP A 567 -2.41 -25.44 -18.12
CA TRP A 567 -1.77 -25.32 -19.43
C TRP A 567 -2.79 -25.33 -20.58
N LYS A 568 -3.81 -24.47 -20.48
CA LYS A 568 -4.85 -24.31 -21.50
C LYS A 568 -4.78 -22.94 -22.15
N SER A 569 -5.06 -22.89 -23.46
CA SER A 569 -5.25 -21.63 -24.17
C SER A 569 -6.62 -21.02 -23.82
N PRO A 570 -6.71 -19.71 -23.52
CA PRO A 570 -5.64 -18.72 -23.56
C PRO A 570 -4.66 -18.82 -22.38
N HIS A 571 -3.35 -18.78 -22.65
CA HIS A 571 -2.29 -18.89 -21.66
C HIS A 571 -1.53 -17.56 -21.53
N VAL A 572 -1.48 -17.02 -20.31
CA VAL A 572 -1.16 -15.60 -20.08
C VAL A 572 0.27 -15.33 -19.64
N LEU A 573 1.03 -16.34 -19.19
CA LEU A 573 2.34 -16.11 -18.57
C LEU A 573 3.33 -15.43 -19.54
N PRO A 574 3.52 -15.89 -20.79
CA PRO A 574 4.39 -15.17 -21.74
C PRO A 574 3.94 -13.74 -22.03
N ILE A 575 2.63 -13.49 -22.03
CA ILE A 575 2.05 -12.16 -22.27
C ILE A 575 2.38 -11.21 -21.10
N LYS A 576 2.45 -11.73 -19.87
CA LYS A 576 2.84 -10.96 -18.68
C LYS A 576 4.34 -10.72 -18.59
N SER A 577 5.15 -11.65 -19.10
CA SER A 577 6.61 -11.60 -19.00
C SER A 577 7.29 -10.75 -20.07
N VAL A 578 6.60 -10.39 -21.17
CA VAL A 578 7.26 -9.73 -22.32
C VAL A 578 7.50 -8.23 -22.12
N ALA A 579 6.57 -7.50 -21.51
CA ALA A 579 6.65 -6.04 -21.42
C ALA A 579 7.79 -5.60 -20.50
N GLY A 580 8.71 -4.77 -21.01
CA GLY A 580 9.84 -4.26 -20.23
C GLY A 580 10.90 -5.29 -19.82
N ALA A 581 10.84 -6.54 -20.30
CA ALA A 581 11.70 -7.64 -19.86
C ALA A 581 13.19 -7.32 -19.94
N TRP A 582 13.61 -6.62 -21.01
CA TRP A 582 14.97 -6.10 -21.08
C TRP A 582 15.21 -5.11 -19.95
N SER A 583 14.54 -3.96 -19.92
CA SER A 583 14.74 -2.90 -18.92
C SER A 583 14.78 -3.39 -17.48
N SER A 584 13.90 -4.32 -17.10
CA SER A 584 13.79 -4.84 -15.73
C SER A 584 14.75 -5.99 -15.39
N ARG A 585 15.62 -6.43 -16.32
CA ARG A 585 16.50 -7.61 -16.17
C ARG A 585 15.74 -8.94 -16.01
N GLU A 586 14.58 -9.02 -16.67
CA GLU A 586 13.65 -10.16 -16.66
C GLU A 586 13.62 -10.92 -18.00
N VAL A 587 14.68 -10.83 -18.81
CA VAL A 587 14.83 -11.65 -20.04
C VAL A 587 14.82 -13.14 -19.68
N PHE A 588 15.38 -13.50 -18.52
CA PHE A 588 15.25 -14.85 -17.93
C PHE A 588 13.79 -15.27 -17.78
N GLY A 589 12.94 -14.44 -17.18
CA GLY A 589 11.52 -14.75 -16.96
C GLY A 589 10.73 -14.88 -18.26
N LEU A 590 11.04 -14.05 -19.27
CA LEU A 590 10.49 -14.23 -20.61
C LEU A 590 10.92 -15.59 -21.20
N ARG A 591 12.23 -15.89 -21.20
CA ARG A 591 12.74 -17.16 -21.74
C ARG A 591 12.15 -18.38 -21.03
N ALA A 592 12.10 -18.37 -19.70
CA ALA A 592 11.48 -19.42 -18.88
C ALA A 592 10.03 -19.66 -19.31
N SER A 593 9.23 -18.58 -19.39
CA SER A 593 7.81 -18.69 -19.78
C SER A 593 7.61 -19.26 -21.19
N LEU A 594 8.55 -19.04 -22.11
CA LEU A 594 8.51 -19.61 -23.46
C LEU A 594 8.97 -21.07 -23.48
N MET A 595 9.98 -21.42 -22.67
CA MET A 595 10.43 -22.81 -22.49
C MET A 595 9.33 -23.68 -21.88
N ASP A 596 8.62 -23.19 -20.86
CA ASP A 596 7.52 -23.93 -20.25
C ASP A 596 6.38 -24.20 -21.25
N VAL A 597 6.10 -23.23 -22.15
CA VAL A 597 5.13 -23.43 -23.23
C VAL A 597 5.56 -24.54 -24.20
N VAL A 598 6.87 -24.68 -24.46
CA VAL A 598 7.40 -25.78 -25.29
C VAL A 598 7.25 -27.12 -24.57
N GLU A 599 7.57 -27.17 -23.28
CA GLU A 599 7.46 -28.39 -22.46
C GLU A 599 6.00 -28.87 -22.36
N HIS A 600 5.08 -27.95 -22.08
CA HIS A 600 3.65 -28.23 -21.93
C HIS A 600 2.85 -28.03 -23.23
N TRP A 601 3.52 -28.03 -24.39
CA TRP A 601 2.86 -27.77 -25.67
C TRP A 601 1.74 -28.77 -25.98
N SER A 602 1.92 -30.04 -25.60
CA SER A 602 0.92 -31.09 -25.83
C SER A 602 -0.39 -30.85 -25.06
N GLU A 603 -0.33 -30.15 -23.92
CA GLU A 603 -1.49 -29.75 -23.12
C GLU A 603 -2.19 -28.52 -23.71
N LEU A 604 -1.41 -27.56 -24.23
CA LEU A 604 -1.93 -26.35 -24.88
C LEU A 604 -2.55 -26.64 -26.25
N GLN A 605 -1.90 -27.49 -27.04
CA GLN A 605 -2.27 -27.80 -28.41
C GLN A 605 -1.73 -29.15 -28.87
N SER A 606 -2.59 -30.17 -28.89
CA SER A 606 -2.22 -31.53 -29.32
C SER A 606 -2.14 -31.75 -30.83
N ALA A 607 -2.68 -30.83 -31.65
CA ALA A 607 -2.88 -31.06 -33.08
C ALA A 607 -1.70 -30.71 -34.00
N HIS A 608 -0.73 -29.93 -33.51
CA HIS A 608 0.39 -29.44 -34.32
C HIS A 608 1.66 -29.42 -33.49
N ASP A 609 2.82 -29.43 -34.15
CA ASP A 609 4.11 -29.23 -33.50
C ASP A 609 4.25 -27.80 -32.96
N CYS A 610 5.10 -27.62 -31.95
CA CYS A 610 5.38 -26.31 -31.39
C CYS A 610 6.08 -25.44 -32.44
N PRO A 611 5.64 -24.19 -32.69
CA PRO A 611 6.24 -23.33 -33.71
C PRO A 611 7.63 -22.79 -33.31
N ILE A 612 8.06 -23.06 -32.07
CA ILE A 612 9.35 -22.63 -31.55
C ILE A 612 10.09 -23.82 -30.92
N SER A 613 11.41 -23.68 -30.80
CA SER A 613 12.28 -24.63 -30.12
C SER A 613 13.47 -23.91 -29.51
N PHE A 614 14.10 -24.54 -28.53
CA PHE A 614 15.35 -24.09 -27.93
C PHE A 614 16.41 -25.18 -28.12
N ALA A 615 17.62 -24.77 -28.49
CA ALA A 615 18.76 -25.67 -28.58
C ALA A 615 19.13 -26.21 -27.19
N GLU A 616 19.76 -27.38 -27.14
CA GLU A 616 20.16 -28.00 -25.86
C GLU A 616 21.18 -27.13 -25.11
N GLU A 617 22.03 -26.40 -25.84
CA GLU A 617 22.96 -25.43 -25.25
C GLU A 617 22.21 -24.24 -24.61
N GLU A 618 21.14 -23.74 -25.22
CA GLU A 618 20.31 -22.66 -24.64
C GLU A 618 19.62 -23.12 -23.35
N LYS A 619 19.09 -24.35 -23.35
CA LYS A 619 18.45 -24.96 -22.17
C LYS A 619 19.46 -25.14 -21.05
N LYS A 620 20.65 -25.66 -21.35
CA LYS A 620 21.73 -25.84 -20.37
C LYS A 620 22.14 -24.51 -19.73
N LEU A 621 22.37 -23.48 -20.54
CA LEU A 621 22.70 -22.14 -20.04
C LEU A 621 21.58 -21.55 -19.19
N HIS A 622 20.32 -21.80 -19.56
CA HIS A 622 19.18 -21.36 -18.76
C HIS A 622 19.11 -22.06 -17.40
N SER A 623 19.37 -23.37 -17.35
CA SER A 623 19.45 -24.14 -16.10
C SER A 623 20.60 -23.65 -15.20
N GLU A 624 21.79 -23.42 -15.77
CA GLU A 624 22.93 -22.85 -15.01
C GLU A 624 22.60 -21.45 -14.46
N GLU A 625 21.91 -20.59 -15.23
CA GLU A 625 21.45 -19.29 -14.75
C GLU A 625 20.38 -19.41 -13.64
N MET A 626 19.47 -20.38 -13.76
CA MET A 626 18.43 -20.67 -12.76
C MET A 626 19.05 -21.04 -11.42
N GLU A 627 20.01 -21.97 -11.40
CA GLU A 627 20.73 -22.36 -10.17
C GLU A 627 21.39 -21.16 -9.48
N ASN A 628 22.02 -20.27 -10.25
CA ASN A 628 22.64 -19.06 -9.72
C ASN A 628 21.61 -18.08 -9.13
N ARG A 629 20.46 -17.91 -9.80
CA ARG A 629 19.37 -17.05 -9.33
C ARG A 629 18.76 -17.61 -8.04
N GLU A 630 18.43 -18.90 -8.01
CA GLU A 630 17.88 -19.59 -6.83
C GLU A 630 18.83 -19.52 -5.63
N TYR A 631 20.13 -19.67 -5.86
CA TYR A 631 21.12 -19.55 -4.78
C TYR A 631 21.09 -18.16 -4.12
N ILE A 632 21.01 -17.09 -4.92
CA ILE A 632 20.91 -15.72 -4.42
C ILE A 632 19.54 -15.46 -3.79
N GLU A 633 18.45 -15.98 -4.37
CA GLU A 633 17.11 -15.86 -3.82
C GLU A 633 17.02 -16.51 -2.42
N GLN A 634 17.51 -17.74 -2.25
CA GLN A 634 17.59 -18.42 -0.96
C GLN A 634 18.50 -17.69 0.05
N LEU A 635 19.55 -17.02 -0.43
CA LEU A 635 20.37 -16.17 0.43
C LEU A 635 19.57 -14.95 0.92
N MET A 636 18.82 -14.30 0.03
CA MET A 636 18.00 -13.14 0.37
C MET A 636 16.83 -13.51 1.29
N GLU A 637 16.18 -14.63 1.06
CA GLU A 637 15.11 -15.15 1.93
C GLU A 637 15.64 -15.39 3.35
N ARG A 638 16.82 -16.02 3.49
CA ARG A 638 17.47 -16.18 4.80
C ARG A 638 17.78 -14.85 5.49
N PHE A 639 18.20 -13.82 4.73
CA PHE A 639 18.42 -12.50 5.31
C PHE A 639 17.13 -11.83 5.76
N GLN A 640 16.05 -11.95 4.97
CA GLN A 640 14.73 -11.43 5.31
C GLN A 640 14.18 -12.11 6.58
N ASP A 641 14.22 -13.43 6.64
CA ASP A 641 13.70 -14.23 7.75
C ASP A 641 14.46 -14.01 9.06
N ALA A 642 15.78 -13.79 8.95
CA ALA A 642 16.61 -13.46 10.10
C ALA A 642 16.57 -11.97 10.48
N GLY A 643 15.86 -11.12 9.71
CA GLY A 643 15.79 -9.68 9.94
C GLY A 643 17.12 -8.95 9.72
N ILE A 644 18.01 -9.50 8.89
CA ILE A 644 19.36 -8.98 8.64
C ILE A 644 19.33 -7.90 7.55
N LEU A 645 18.74 -8.20 6.40
CA LEU A 645 18.58 -7.28 5.25
C LEU A 645 17.25 -7.56 4.56
N PRO A 646 16.54 -6.54 4.08
CA PRO A 646 15.31 -6.74 3.35
C PRO A 646 15.57 -7.23 1.92
N MET A 647 14.78 -8.17 1.43
CA MET A 647 14.94 -8.77 0.09
C MET A 647 14.90 -7.73 -1.03
N ASP A 648 14.03 -6.71 -0.93
CA ASP A 648 13.89 -5.64 -1.93
C ASP A 648 14.94 -4.52 -1.80
N GLY A 649 15.77 -4.57 -0.75
CA GLY A 649 16.76 -3.55 -0.45
C GLY A 649 16.18 -2.19 -0.05
N ILE A 650 14.88 -2.10 0.24
CA ILE A 650 14.20 -0.87 0.63
C ILE A 650 14.18 -0.79 2.17
N VAL A 651 14.71 0.28 2.73
CA VAL A 651 14.91 0.43 4.18
C VAL A 651 14.35 1.75 4.70
N ASP A 652 14.05 1.79 6.00
CA ASP A 652 13.70 3.03 6.68
C ASP A 652 14.91 3.98 6.76
N PRO A 653 14.71 5.29 6.56
CA PRO A 653 15.81 6.27 6.61
C PRO A 653 16.62 6.22 7.91
N GLU A 654 15.97 5.94 9.04
CA GLU A 654 16.60 5.85 10.37
C GLU A 654 17.59 4.68 10.48
N HIS A 655 17.32 3.57 9.77
CA HIS A 655 18.14 2.37 9.79
C HIS A 655 19.12 2.29 8.61
N PHE A 656 19.07 3.25 7.68
CA PHE A 656 19.81 3.20 6.42
C PHE A 656 21.32 3.00 6.61
N GLU A 657 21.96 3.83 7.45
CA GLU A 657 23.41 3.75 7.67
C GLU A 657 23.82 2.42 8.29
N THR A 658 23.05 1.94 9.27
CA THR A 658 23.29 0.65 9.93
C THR A 658 23.12 -0.51 8.96
N LEU A 659 22.05 -0.54 8.17
CA LEU A 659 21.78 -1.61 7.20
C LEU A 659 22.74 -1.55 6.01
N GLN A 660 23.23 -0.38 5.62
CA GLN A 660 24.29 -0.25 4.63
C GLN A 660 25.60 -0.87 5.15
N GLN A 661 25.96 -0.65 6.41
CA GLN A 661 27.12 -1.31 7.02
C GLN A 661 26.92 -2.82 7.15
N THR A 662 25.73 -3.27 7.55
CA THR A 662 25.36 -4.69 7.56
C THR A 662 25.48 -5.31 6.19
N SER A 663 24.99 -4.64 5.13
CA SER A 663 25.11 -5.09 3.74
C SER A 663 26.58 -5.25 3.34
N ARG A 664 27.46 -4.29 3.66
CA ARG A 664 28.91 -4.42 3.41
C ARG A 664 29.52 -5.62 4.15
N ARG A 665 29.13 -5.86 5.40
CA ARG A 665 29.63 -7.01 6.19
C ARG A 665 29.12 -8.34 5.62
N GLN A 666 27.84 -8.43 5.27
CA GLN A 666 27.28 -9.64 4.67
C GLN A 666 27.89 -9.90 3.29
N LYS A 667 28.16 -8.85 2.50
CA LYS A 667 28.93 -8.96 1.26
C LYS A 667 30.32 -9.56 1.54
N GLU A 668 31.08 -9.08 2.51
CA GLU A 668 32.41 -9.66 2.82
C GLU A 668 32.34 -11.11 3.30
N LEU A 669 31.34 -11.46 4.12
CA LEU A 669 31.11 -12.85 4.54
C LEU A 669 30.79 -13.73 3.34
N PHE A 670 29.91 -13.27 2.46
CA PHE A 670 29.60 -13.93 1.20
C PHE A 670 30.86 -14.15 0.37
N LEU A 671 31.66 -13.10 0.13
CA LEU A 671 32.93 -13.19 -0.60
C LEU A 671 33.97 -14.09 0.06
N SER A 672 33.88 -14.34 1.37
CA SER A 672 34.80 -15.22 2.10
C SER A 672 34.52 -16.71 1.89
N LEU A 673 33.34 -17.05 1.35
CA LEU A 673 32.98 -18.42 1.00
C LEU A 673 33.60 -18.87 -0.32
N ALA A 674 34.14 -17.94 -1.12
CA ALA A 674 34.80 -18.24 -2.38
C ALA A 674 36.05 -19.12 -2.16
N GLU A 675 36.15 -20.21 -2.91
CA GLU A 675 37.29 -21.13 -2.89
C GLU A 675 38.49 -20.59 -3.67
N ASN A 676 38.25 -19.68 -4.62
CA ASN A 676 39.29 -19.10 -5.48
C ASN A 676 39.02 -17.64 -5.88
N PHE A 677 39.99 -17.00 -6.54
CA PHE A 677 39.90 -15.60 -6.95
C PHE A 677 38.84 -15.33 -8.03
N GLU A 678 38.60 -16.29 -8.93
CA GLU A 678 37.60 -16.15 -10.00
C GLU A 678 36.18 -16.18 -9.43
N GLU A 679 35.93 -17.14 -8.53
CA GLU A 679 34.67 -17.26 -7.79
C GLU A 679 34.43 -16.03 -6.91
N ARG A 680 35.45 -15.54 -6.18
CA ARG A 680 35.32 -14.31 -5.40
C ARG A 680 34.95 -13.11 -6.29
N GLY A 681 35.52 -13.01 -7.48
CA GLY A 681 35.19 -11.98 -8.46
C GLY A 681 33.75 -12.08 -8.97
N TRP A 682 33.25 -13.29 -9.23
CA TRP A 682 31.85 -13.55 -9.61
C TRP A 682 30.88 -13.21 -8.47
N MET A 683 31.15 -13.70 -7.26
CA MET A 683 30.37 -13.43 -6.05
C MET A 683 30.27 -11.93 -5.78
N GLU A 684 31.33 -11.17 -6.06
CA GLU A 684 31.26 -9.73 -5.98
C GLU A 684 30.22 -9.16 -6.94
N LYS A 685 30.18 -9.61 -8.20
CA LYS A 685 29.31 -9.03 -9.23
C LYS A 685 27.83 -9.43 -9.10
N ILE A 686 27.53 -10.60 -8.54
CA ILE A 686 26.15 -11.08 -8.33
C ILE A 686 25.50 -10.53 -7.05
N TRP A 687 26.25 -9.81 -6.22
CA TRP A 687 25.70 -9.26 -4.98
C TRP A 687 24.48 -8.37 -5.29
N PRO A 688 23.33 -8.58 -4.62
CA PRO A 688 22.07 -7.95 -5.04
C PRO A 688 22.00 -6.45 -4.74
N TYR A 689 22.65 -5.98 -3.67
CA TYR A 689 22.61 -4.57 -3.26
C TYR A 689 23.80 -3.79 -3.83
N GLN A 690 23.91 -3.71 -5.15
CA GLN A 690 24.96 -2.96 -5.82
C GLN A 690 24.42 -1.80 -6.64
N ASP A 691 25.10 -0.66 -6.53
CA ASP A 691 24.89 0.44 -7.44
C ASP A 691 25.27 -0.02 -8.85
N ARG A 692 24.30 0.01 -9.76
CA ARG A 692 24.51 -0.28 -11.17
C ARG A 692 24.41 1.05 -11.92
N PRO A 693 25.37 1.41 -12.77
CA PRO A 693 25.27 2.63 -13.56
C PRO A 693 23.97 2.58 -14.39
N ASP A 694 23.30 3.73 -14.51
CA ASP A 694 22.28 3.92 -15.54
C ASP A 694 23.04 3.83 -16.88
N GLU A 695 23.03 2.65 -17.51
CA GLU A 695 23.50 2.50 -18.88
C GLU A 695 22.46 3.20 -19.78
N ALA A 696 22.81 4.42 -20.19
CA ALA A 696 21.99 5.35 -20.97
C ALA A 696 21.66 4.86 -22.38
#